data_AF-A0A4Q5M068-F1
#
_entry.id   AF-A0A4Q5M068-F1
#
_cell.length_a   1.000
_cell.length_b   1.000
_cell.length_c   1.000
_cell.angle_alpha   90.00
_cell.angle_beta   90.00
_cell.angle_gamma   90.00
#
_symmetry.space_group_name_H-M   'P 1'
#
loop_
_entity.id
_entity.type
_entity.pdbx_description
1 polymer ?
#
loop_
_entity_poly.entity_id
_entity_poly.type
_entity_poly.pdbx_seq_one_letter_code
_entity_poly.pdbx_strand_id
1 'polypeptide(L)'
;MRILSLIAILLIITSTCFSQIQISFPKDRSVFQRNNQNTSVVNISGNFDGELDKVEARLVPVKANQGVLTNWVTIATKPEGGYFVGTLQGQGGWYTLQVRGWLNESIVAQGLVSRVGIGEVFVVAGQSNAEGVLDYGAKPSLDDRVNCFNYRVQDNLWDYPYFSSFSHIETNTMVGPKGQGSWCWGELGDYLAQRLNVPILFLNAAYGGSSSENWYSSALGKPTKNAFHLPYIGGAPYSSLRISLQFYASYLGIRAVLWEQGEDDSETTEDNYYNNIKTVIERSRIDANKNLSWVISRTSLNDFAAVHVNHGVIRAQNRIISNIANVYEGPYTDSIQIPRVEGVHFKNLGGNNDGISALAKAWNTKLNDSFFDKSIPFLSSSLITLQASCQFSETAKLSLPSNFESQRWSDNSTGASLTADNGSFSVVARDNHGNYYFSNTVNVKGLAPSIVPFATTKRNPNFCEGSNTELITNDTHYSRFRWNTGETNKSITINTSGIFTVRGINSLDCFSPPSNEVITRVLALPPKPNIIMSSGPTACEGATITLYASGFGKSFWSTNDSTGSLMFTKPGDYSVSVKVRDENGCVSVNSDVAKISIKPRPEQPTIAQIGAFSLEAEQMTEKIDAYEWRKDDAFLTTRASIIKSAKPGFFTATAVKNYQLATNQILGCRSIPSKAFSFIPNTEIKNLVVYPNPVTDGVVYLEAREDLSDLIFTVYNTSGKFVYSTLVPSLTERREINLSFLQDGKYIIRLQNSKFSESKSIWIER
;
A
#
# COMPACT_ATOMS: atom_id res chain seq x y z
N MET A 1 9.33 -67.82 31.24
CA MET A 1 8.56 -66.87 32.08
C MET A 1 9.59 -66.02 32.84
N ARG A 2 9.67 -64.70 32.81
CA ARG A 2 8.84 -63.60 32.29
C ARG A 2 9.79 -62.44 31.99
N ILE A 3 9.50 -61.71 30.91
CA ILE A 3 10.12 -60.43 30.54
C ILE A 3 9.49 -59.35 31.42
N LEU A 4 10.30 -58.47 32.03
CA LEU A 4 9.84 -57.23 32.68
C LEU A 4 10.15 -56.06 31.74
N SER A 5 9.11 -55.47 31.18
CA SER A 5 9.16 -54.26 30.34
C SER A 5 9.12 -53.01 31.22
N LEU A 6 10.09 -52.12 31.02
CA LEU A 6 10.15 -50.77 31.55
C LEU A 6 9.26 -49.85 30.68
N ILE A 7 8.27 -49.18 31.26
CA ILE A 7 7.51 -48.11 30.59
C ILE A 7 8.06 -46.78 31.10
N ALA A 8 8.76 -46.05 30.22
CA ALA A 8 9.14 -44.66 30.44
C ALA A 8 8.10 -43.75 29.77
N ILE A 9 7.37 -42.98 30.58
CA ILE A 9 6.44 -41.94 30.11
C ILE A 9 7.26 -40.68 29.87
N LEU A 10 7.43 -40.30 28.59
CA LEU A 10 8.07 -39.05 28.18
C LEU A 10 7.01 -37.93 28.17
N LEU A 11 7.00 -37.10 29.21
CA LEU A 11 6.21 -35.86 29.26
C LEU A 11 6.88 -34.83 28.35
N ILE A 12 6.31 -34.62 27.16
CA ILE A 12 6.67 -33.51 26.27
C ILE A 12 6.09 -32.23 26.86
N ILE A 13 6.89 -31.49 27.63
CA ILE A 13 6.57 -30.10 27.99
C ILE A 13 6.79 -29.27 26.74
N THR A 14 5.71 -28.94 26.02
CA THR A 14 5.75 -27.94 24.97
C THR A 14 5.91 -26.56 25.62
N SER A 15 7.14 -26.07 25.71
CA SER A 15 7.40 -24.68 26.09
C SER A 15 6.88 -23.76 24.99
N THR A 16 5.70 -23.17 25.19
CA THR A 16 5.20 -22.10 24.34
C THR A 16 6.10 -20.88 24.55
N CYS A 17 6.94 -20.57 23.56
CA CYS A 17 7.75 -19.35 23.56
C CYS A 17 6.85 -18.18 23.16
N PHE A 18 6.53 -17.29 24.10
CA PHE A 18 5.80 -16.05 23.80
C PHE A 18 6.76 -14.98 23.28
N SER A 19 6.27 -14.09 22.41
CA SER A 19 7.02 -12.88 22.04
C SER A 19 7.28 -12.01 23.27
N GLN A 20 8.40 -11.29 23.31
CA GLN A 20 8.81 -10.53 24.49
C GLN A 20 8.22 -9.12 24.47
N ILE A 21 7.41 -8.77 25.47
CA ILE A 21 7.09 -7.36 25.77
C ILE A 21 8.30 -6.75 26.48
N GLN A 22 8.81 -5.64 25.95
CA GLN A 22 9.88 -4.87 26.58
C GLN A 22 9.29 -3.67 27.33
N ILE A 23 9.23 -3.75 28.65
CA ILE A 23 8.73 -2.68 29.50
C ILE A 23 9.83 -1.61 29.63
N SER A 24 9.58 -0.41 29.12
CA SER A 24 10.51 0.74 29.20
C SER A 24 10.28 1.60 30.45
N PHE A 25 9.07 1.52 31.04
CA PHE A 25 8.72 2.20 32.28
C PHE A 25 7.67 1.37 33.03
N PRO A 26 7.76 1.21 34.37
CA PRO A 26 8.80 1.73 35.26
C PRO A 26 10.10 0.91 35.20
N LYS A 27 11.20 1.46 35.74
CA LYS A 27 12.45 0.71 35.94
C LYS A 27 12.35 -0.20 37.16
N ASP A 28 13.15 -1.26 37.21
CA ASP A 28 13.24 -2.13 38.39
C ASP A 28 13.58 -1.31 39.65
N ARG A 29 12.92 -1.66 40.75
CA ARG A 29 12.99 -1.01 42.08
C ARG A 29 12.52 0.44 42.14
N SER A 30 11.77 0.92 41.13
CA SER A 30 11.09 2.22 41.22
C SER A 30 10.09 2.20 42.37
N VAL A 31 9.99 3.30 43.14
CA VAL A 31 8.98 3.46 44.21
C VAL A 31 8.14 4.68 43.92
N PHE A 32 6.86 4.47 43.62
CA PHE A 32 5.88 5.54 43.42
C PHE A 32 5.33 5.99 44.77
N GLN A 33 5.43 7.29 45.05
CA GLN A 33 4.88 7.88 46.26
C GLN A 33 3.38 7.58 46.36
N ARG A 34 2.95 7.08 47.51
CA ARG A 34 1.53 6.88 47.82
C ARG A 34 0.88 8.13 48.42
N ASN A 35 -0.43 8.27 48.23
CA ASN A 35 -1.25 9.26 48.93
C ASN A 35 -1.59 8.82 50.37
N ASN A 36 -2.31 9.67 51.11
CA ASN A 36 -2.71 9.37 52.49
C ASN A 36 -3.77 8.27 52.59
N GLN A 37 -4.39 7.88 51.47
CA GLN A 37 -5.28 6.73 51.34
C GLN A 37 -4.53 5.42 51.02
N ASN A 38 -3.20 5.41 51.13
CA ASN A 38 -2.35 4.26 50.85
C ASN A 38 -2.47 3.74 49.39
N THR A 39 -2.62 4.64 48.42
CA THR A 39 -2.72 4.28 46.99
C THR A 39 -1.83 5.16 46.12
N SER A 40 -1.47 4.68 44.94
CA SER A 40 -0.80 5.47 43.90
C SER A 40 -1.13 4.95 42.50
N VAL A 41 -0.71 5.71 41.50
CA VAL A 41 -0.80 5.35 40.08
C VAL A 41 0.61 5.02 39.59
N VAL A 42 0.77 3.81 39.05
CA VAL A 42 1.99 3.37 38.39
C VAL A 42 1.83 3.65 36.90
N ASN A 43 2.64 4.55 36.35
CA ASN A 43 2.71 4.71 34.90
C ASN A 43 3.39 3.48 34.28
N ILE A 44 2.96 3.06 33.11
CA ILE A 44 3.48 1.89 32.41
C ILE A 44 3.67 2.25 30.93
N SER A 45 4.84 1.95 30.38
CA SER A 45 5.05 1.97 28.93
C SER A 45 5.98 0.85 28.49
N GLY A 46 5.86 0.44 27.24
CA GLY A 46 6.72 -0.58 26.66
C GLY A 46 6.53 -0.71 25.16
N ASN A 47 7.37 -1.56 24.58
CA ASN A 47 7.37 -1.90 23.16
C ASN A 47 7.07 -3.40 22.97
N PHE A 48 6.51 -3.74 21.82
CA PHE A 48 6.18 -5.10 21.42
C PHE A 48 6.31 -5.25 19.90
N ASP A 49 6.49 -6.48 19.44
CA ASP A 49 6.52 -6.84 18.02
C ASP A 49 5.17 -7.44 17.59
N GLY A 50 4.78 -7.19 16.34
CA GLY A 50 3.55 -7.72 15.75
C GLY A 50 2.30 -6.92 16.13
N GLU A 51 1.14 -7.56 16.03
CA GLU A 51 -0.17 -6.95 16.34
C GLU A 51 -0.74 -7.48 17.65
N LEU A 52 -1.46 -6.61 18.36
CA LEU A 52 -2.17 -6.95 19.59
C LEU A 52 -3.57 -6.32 19.60
N ASP A 53 -4.56 -7.07 20.05
CA ASP A 53 -5.92 -6.59 20.29
C ASP A 53 -6.02 -5.75 21.55
N LYS A 54 -5.22 -6.10 22.57
CA LYS A 54 -5.10 -5.35 23.83
C LYS A 54 -3.84 -5.72 24.60
N VAL A 55 -3.42 -4.80 25.48
CA VAL A 55 -2.38 -5.01 26.48
C VAL A 55 -3.00 -4.86 27.86
N GLU A 56 -2.71 -5.81 28.74
CA GLU A 56 -3.16 -5.79 30.13
C GLU A 56 -1.97 -5.79 31.08
N ALA A 57 -2.15 -5.17 32.25
CA ALA A 57 -1.16 -5.19 33.33
C ALA A 57 -1.79 -5.53 34.68
N ARG A 58 -0.98 -6.05 35.60
CA ARG A 58 -1.33 -6.23 37.01
C ARG A 58 -0.10 -6.13 37.92
N LEU A 59 -0.35 -5.83 39.19
CA LEU A 59 0.64 -5.85 40.27
C LEU A 59 0.46 -7.12 41.10
N VAL A 60 1.52 -7.92 41.22
CA VAL A 60 1.56 -9.14 42.04
C VAL A 60 2.52 -8.93 43.20
N PRO A 61 2.10 -9.04 44.47
CA PRO A 61 3.01 -8.85 45.60
C PRO A 61 4.22 -9.79 45.51
N VAL A 62 5.44 -9.26 45.68
CA VAL A 62 6.70 -10.05 45.63
C VAL A 62 6.70 -11.10 46.76
N LYS A 63 6.15 -10.73 47.92
CA LYS A 63 5.92 -11.63 49.06
C LYS A 63 4.47 -11.49 49.52
N ALA A 64 3.93 -12.57 50.08
CA ALA A 64 2.62 -12.53 50.72
C ALA A 64 2.56 -11.41 51.77
N ASN A 65 1.42 -10.73 51.85
CA ASN A 65 1.14 -9.60 52.75
C ASN A 65 1.96 -8.32 52.52
N GLN A 66 2.78 -8.21 51.47
CA GLN A 66 3.50 -6.98 51.11
C GLN A 66 2.79 -6.19 49.99
N GLY A 67 1.47 -6.07 50.07
CA GLY A 67 0.63 -5.42 49.06
C GLY A 67 -0.61 -6.25 48.73
N VAL A 68 -1.44 -5.72 47.82
CA VAL A 68 -2.68 -6.36 47.38
C VAL A 68 -2.59 -6.68 45.88
N LEU A 69 -2.79 -7.96 45.53
CA LEU A 69 -2.87 -8.41 44.15
C LEU A 69 -3.95 -7.63 43.40
N THR A 70 -3.59 -7.01 42.27
CA THR A 70 -4.59 -6.40 41.39
C THR A 70 -5.11 -7.41 40.37
N ASN A 71 -6.36 -7.21 39.94
CA ASN A 71 -6.86 -7.87 38.74
C ASN A 71 -6.05 -7.41 37.51
N TRP A 72 -6.17 -8.16 36.42
CA TRP A 72 -5.70 -7.69 35.12
C TRP A 72 -6.54 -6.49 34.68
N VAL A 73 -5.86 -5.41 34.32
CA VAL A 73 -6.48 -4.17 33.82
C VAL A 73 -5.98 -3.93 32.40
N THR A 74 -6.89 -3.67 31.47
CA THR A 74 -6.52 -3.25 30.11
C THR A 74 -5.89 -1.86 30.16
N ILE A 75 -4.63 -1.76 29.75
CA ILE A 75 -3.86 -0.51 29.72
C ILE A 75 -3.71 0.08 28.31
N ALA A 76 -3.93 -0.73 27.28
CA ALA A 76 -4.05 -0.27 25.89
C ALA A 76 -5.01 -1.19 25.12
N THR A 77 -5.83 -0.61 24.24
CA THR A 77 -6.74 -1.33 23.34
C THR A 77 -6.29 -1.09 21.91
N LYS A 78 -6.12 -2.18 21.14
CA LYS A 78 -5.60 -2.19 19.77
C LYS A 78 -4.42 -1.22 19.57
N PRO A 79 -3.34 -1.34 20.36
CA PRO A 79 -2.20 -0.43 20.24
C PRO A 79 -1.58 -0.52 18.84
N GLU A 80 -1.33 0.64 18.23
CA GLU A 80 -0.65 0.75 16.94
C GLU A 80 0.80 1.26 17.12
N GLY A 81 1.68 0.86 16.19
CA GLY A 81 3.05 1.34 16.13
C GLY A 81 4.04 0.66 17.09
N GLY A 82 3.70 -0.53 17.60
CA GLY A 82 4.63 -1.37 18.36
C GLY A 82 4.96 -0.87 19.77
N TYR A 83 4.17 0.06 20.32
CA TYR A 83 4.32 0.52 21.70
C TYR A 83 2.96 0.67 22.41
N PHE A 84 3.00 0.69 23.74
CA PHE A 84 1.84 1.00 24.58
C PHE A 84 2.22 1.96 25.70
N VAL A 85 1.24 2.76 26.12
CA VAL A 85 1.33 3.68 27.26
C VAL A 85 0.03 3.57 28.03
N GLY A 86 0.11 3.41 29.34
CA GLY A 86 -1.05 3.35 30.20
C GLY A 86 -0.69 3.48 31.67
N THR A 87 -1.66 3.28 32.54
CA THR A 87 -1.48 3.42 33.98
C THR A 87 -2.19 2.30 34.73
N LEU A 88 -1.73 2.03 35.94
CA LEU A 88 -2.33 1.04 36.84
C LEU A 88 -2.39 1.59 38.25
N GLN A 89 -3.58 1.63 38.84
CA GLN A 89 -3.75 2.02 40.23
C GLN A 89 -3.49 0.82 41.16
N GLY A 90 -2.79 1.06 42.27
CA GLY A 90 -2.51 0.04 43.27
C GLY A 90 -2.47 0.58 44.70
N GLN A 91 -2.52 -0.33 45.68
CA GLN A 91 -2.31 0.00 47.10
C GLN A 91 -0.82 -0.05 47.46
N GLY A 92 -0.44 0.53 48.60
CA GLY A 92 0.92 0.44 49.14
C GLY A 92 1.43 -1.00 49.19
N GLY A 93 2.62 -1.24 48.65
CA GLY A 93 3.21 -2.58 48.56
C GLY A 93 4.41 -2.70 47.64
N TRP A 94 5.01 -3.90 47.62
CA TRP A 94 6.16 -4.28 46.81
C TRP A 94 5.76 -5.37 45.82
N TYR A 95 5.81 -5.06 44.54
CA TYR A 95 5.16 -5.84 43.49
C TYR A 95 6.11 -6.27 42.39
N THR A 96 5.86 -7.43 41.80
CA THR A 96 6.23 -7.72 40.42
C THR A 96 5.12 -7.16 39.51
N LEU A 97 5.49 -6.25 38.62
CA LEU A 97 4.60 -5.78 37.55
C LEU A 97 4.60 -6.83 36.44
N GLN A 98 3.42 -7.32 36.07
CA GLN A 98 3.26 -8.23 34.93
C GLN A 98 2.46 -7.54 33.84
N VAL A 99 2.90 -7.70 32.59
CA VAL A 99 2.24 -7.18 31.40
C VAL A 99 2.06 -8.31 30.40
N ARG A 100 0.89 -8.37 29.75
CA ARG A 100 0.58 -9.35 28.71
C ARG A 100 -0.15 -8.73 27.54
N GLY A 101 0.17 -9.19 26.34
CA GLY A 101 -0.48 -8.83 25.08
C GLY A 101 -1.37 -9.96 24.58
N TRP A 102 -2.55 -9.60 24.09
CA TRP A 102 -3.53 -10.52 23.53
C TRP A 102 -3.65 -10.34 22.02
N LEU A 103 -3.82 -11.44 21.30
CA LEU A 103 -4.20 -11.48 19.89
C LEU A 103 -5.12 -12.69 19.68
N ASN A 104 -6.27 -12.50 19.04
CA ASN A 104 -7.26 -13.55 18.76
C ASN A 104 -7.62 -14.37 20.01
N GLU A 105 -7.97 -13.67 21.10
CA GLU A 105 -8.33 -14.27 22.40
C GLU A 105 -7.23 -15.15 23.04
N SER A 106 -5.99 -15.07 22.55
CA SER A 106 -4.84 -15.78 23.10
C SER A 106 -3.78 -14.80 23.60
N ILE A 107 -3.08 -15.15 24.68
CA ILE A 107 -1.90 -14.40 25.11
C ILE A 107 -0.77 -14.74 24.13
N VAL A 108 -0.16 -13.74 23.51
CA VAL A 108 0.92 -13.94 22.53
C VAL A 108 2.23 -13.26 22.92
N ALA A 109 2.19 -12.33 23.87
CA ALA A 109 3.36 -11.61 24.35
C ALA A 109 3.29 -11.34 25.85
N GLN A 110 4.44 -11.37 26.55
CA GLN A 110 4.52 -11.14 27.99
C GLN A 110 5.80 -10.41 28.39
N GLY A 111 5.74 -9.67 29.50
CA GLY A 111 6.87 -8.98 30.09
C GLY A 111 6.64 -8.77 31.59
N LEU A 112 7.73 -8.59 32.34
CA LEU A 112 7.64 -8.29 33.77
C LEU A 112 8.74 -7.33 34.23
N VAL A 113 8.46 -6.61 35.30
CA VAL A 113 9.46 -5.88 36.11
C VAL A 113 9.41 -6.47 37.51
N SER A 114 10.54 -7.02 37.97
CA SER A 114 10.60 -7.85 39.18
C SER A 114 10.17 -7.09 40.44
N ARG A 115 10.57 -5.82 40.56
CA ARG A 115 10.29 -4.97 41.71
C ARG A 115 9.76 -3.60 41.27
N VAL A 116 8.54 -3.29 41.69
CA VAL A 116 7.87 -2.00 41.55
C VAL A 116 7.16 -1.70 42.86
N GLY A 117 7.40 -0.53 43.42
CA GLY A 117 6.88 -0.12 44.71
C GLY A 117 5.80 0.93 44.63
N ILE A 118 4.82 0.82 45.51
CA ILE A 118 3.94 1.93 45.90
C ILE A 118 4.22 2.17 47.38
N GLY A 119 4.84 3.29 47.72
CA GLY A 119 5.40 3.49 49.05
C GLY A 119 5.80 4.93 49.36
N GLU A 120 6.87 5.11 50.11
CA GLU A 120 7.32 6.43 50.57
C GLU A 120 8.62 6.83 49.88
N VAL A 121 8.66 8.06 49.38
CA VAL A 121 9.82 8.67 48.72
C VAL A 121 10.22 9.91 49.50
N PHE A 122 11.46 9.97 49.96
CA PHE A 122 12.00 11.10 50.72
C PHE A 122 13.17 11.73 49.98
N VAL A 123 13.24 13.06 49.99
CA VAL A 123 14.45 13.78 49.60
C VAL A 123 15.16 14.24 50.87
N VAL A 124 16.41 13.86 51.05
CA VAL A 124 17.27 14.31 52.14
C VAL A 124 18.01 15.56 51.69
N ALA A 125 18.05 16.59 52.55
CA ALA A 125 18.79 17.82 52.31
C ALA A 125 19.43 18.33 53.61
N GLY A 126 20.45 19.16 53.49
CA GLY A 126 21.20 19.69 54.63
C GLY A 126 22.71 19.54 54.44
N GLN A 127 23.45 19.27 55.51
CA GLN A 127 24.92 19.20 55.47
C GLN A 127 25.45 17.77 55.63
N SER A 128 26.67 17.61 56.16
CA SER A 128 27.40 16.34 56.22
C SER A 128 26.70 15.24 57.02
N ASN A 129 26.00 15.56 58.11
CA ASN A 129 25.19 14.58 58.85
C ASN A 129 23.92 14.15 58.10
N ALA A 130 23.49 14.90 57.08
CA ALA A 130 22.45 14.50 56.14
C ALA A 130 23.03 13.73 54.94
N GLU A 131 24.16 14.21 54.38
CA GLU A 131 24.86 13.61 53.23
C GLU A 131 25.39 12.20 53.57
N GLY A 132 25.93 12.06 54.78
CA GLY A 132 26.63 10.87 55.25
C GLY A 132 28.13 10.94 55.02
N VAL A 133 28.85 10.08 55.73
CA VAL A 133 30.31 9.93 55.66
C VAL A 133 30.64 8.44 55.56
N LEU A 134 31.51 8.07 54.62
CA LEU A 134 31.96 6.68 54.46
C LEU A 134 32.82 6.22 55.63
N ASP A 135 32.89 4.91 55.84
CA ASP A 135 33.77 4.26 56.82
C ASP A 135 33.51 4.65 58.30
N TYR A 136 32.35 5.26 58.58
CA TYR A 136 31.91 5.63 59.94
C TYR A 136 31.00 4.57 60.58
N GLY A 137 31.02 3.35 60.05
CA GLY A 137 30.29 2.20 60.60
C GLY A 137 28.78 2.19 60.30
N ALA A 138 28.31 2.99 59.35
CA ALA A 138 26.94 2.90 58.86
C ALA A 138 26.59 1.46 58.46
N LYS A 139 25.35 1.04 58.70
CA LYS A 139 24.88 -0.32 58.43
C LYS A 139 24.03 -0.34 57.16
N PRO A 140 24.09 -1.42 56.35
CA PRO A 140 23.18 -1.57 55.22
C PRO A 140 21.73 -1.67 55.74
N SER A 141 20.74 -1.42 54.87
CA SER A 141 19.39 -1.88 55.16
C SER A 141 19.34 -3.41 55.11
N LEU A 142 18.48 -4.02 55.92
CA LEU A 142 18.23 -5.46 55.91
C LEU A 142 16.95 -5.82 55.12
N ASP A 143 16.00 -4.88 55.02
CA ASP A 143 14.75 -5.06 54.29
C ASP A 143 14.95 -4.75 52.80
N ASP A 144 14.68 -5.74 51.93
CA ASP A 144 14.76 -5.60 50.46
C ASP A 144 13.91 -4.43 49.92
N ARG A 145 12.99 -3.86 50.70
CA ARG A 145 12.12 -2.76 50.25
C ARG A 145 12.74 -1.38 50.49
N VAL A 146 13.97 -1.28 50.97
CA VAL A 146 14.71 -0.02 51.13
C VAL A 146 15.55 0.25 49.89
N ASN A 147 15.36 1.40 49.27
CA ASN A 147 15.86 1.71 47.94
C ASN A 147 16.54 3.07 47.87
N CYS A 148 17.39 3.25 46.87
CA CYS A 148 17.90 4.54 46.44
C CYS A 148 18.22 4.55 44.94
N PHE A 149 18.61 5.72 44.43
CA PHE A 149 19.35 5.84 43.18
C PHE A 149 20.85 5.73 43.49
N ASN A 150 21.53 4.63 43.17
CA ASN A 150 22.95 4.45 43.52
C ASN A 150 23.88 5.18 42.56
N TYR A 151 24.14 6.44 42.87
CA TYR A 151 24.96 7.34 42.06
C TYR A 151 25.38 8.54 42.90
N ARG A 152 26.64 8.96 42.80
CA ARG A 152 27.11 10.21 43.39
C ARG A 152 27.72 11.11 42.34
N VAL A 153 27.23 12.34 42.26
CA VAL A 153 27.92 13.40 41.55
C VAL A 153 28.97 14.01 42.48
N GLN A 154 30.25 13.92 42.09
CA GLN A 154 31.35 14.48 42.87
C GLN A 154 31.29 16.01 42.84
N ASP A 155 31.11 16.58 41.65
CA ASP A 155 31.02 18.02 41.42
C ASP A 155 29.55 18.50 41.53
N ASN A 156 29.03 19.12 40.46
CA ASN A 156 27.72 19.74 40.42
C ASN A 156 26.70 18.88 39.67
N LEU A 157 25.47 18.91 40.16
CA LEU A 157 24.33 18.35 39.47
C LEU A 157 23.82 19.37 38.44
N TRP A 158 23.83 19.00 37.16
CA TRP A 158 23.35 19.83 36.06
C TRP A 158 21.89 19.53 35.72
N ASP A 159 21.24 20.45 35.00
CA ASP A 159 19.81 20.41 34.66
C ASP A 159 19.40 19.32 33.63
N TYR A 160 20.12 18.20 33.57
CA TYR A 160 19.73 16.94 32.95
C TYR A 160 20.57 15.83 33.63
N PRO A 161 20.22 15.44 34.86
CA PRO A 161 21.05 14.53 35.62
C PRO A 161 21.07 13.14 34.97
N TYR A 162 22.22 12.48 35.07
CA TYR A 162 22.33 11.08 34.68
C TYR A 162 21.42 10.23 35.57
N PHE A 163 20.66 9.31 34.97
CA PHE A 163 19.76 8.40 35.69
C PHE A 163 19.73 7.02 35.05
N SER A 164 20.39 6.04 35.70
CA SER A 164 20.49 4.66 35.24
C SER A 164 19.42 3.75 35.83
N SER A 165 19.51 3.42 37.11
CA SER A 165 18.67 2.42 37.79
C SER A 165 18.63 2.65 39.30
N PHE A 166 17.58 2.14 39.95
CA PHE A 166 17.50 2.08 41.40
C PHE A 166 18.19 0.81 41.94
N SER A 167 18.60 0.85 43.20
CA SER A 167 19.18 -0.29 43.90
C SER A 167 18.71 -0.35 45.35
N HIS A 168 18.98 -1.47 46.00
CA HIS A 168 18.93 -1.59 47.46
C HIS A 168 20.02 -0.71 48.12
N ILE A 169 19.81 -0.30 49.38
CA ILE A 169 20.81 0.45 50.16
C ILE A 169 21.74 -0.54 50.87
N GLU A 170 22.95 -0.69 50.35
CA GLU A 170 24.05 -1.41 50.98
C GLU A 170 24.94 -0.43 51.75
N THR A 171 25.86 -0.95 52.57
CA THR A 171 26.77 -0.16 53.44
C THR A 171 27.41 1.02 52.70
N ASN A 172 27.99 0.75 51.53
CA ASN A 172 28.74 1.72 50.71
C ASN A 172 27.94 2.22 49.50
N THR A 173 26.62 2.02 49.48
CA THR A 173 25.76 2.54 48.41
C THR A 173 25.77 4.06 48.43
N MET A 174 25.99 4.68 47.28
CA MET A 174 25.94 6.13 47.14
C MET A 174 24.50 6.57 46.95
N VAL A 175 23.81 6.94 48.02
CA VAL A 175 22.41 7.39 47.97
C VAL A 175 22.35 8.69 47.17
N GLY A 176 21.96 8.61 45.92
CA GLY A 176 22.10 9.72 44.98
C GLY A 176 21.08 10.83 45.14
N PRO A 177 21.38 12.03 44.62
CA PRO A 177 22.57 12.33 43.81
C PRO A 177 23.87 12.67 44.56
N LYS A 178 23.86 12.95 45.87
CA LYS A 178 25.04 13.44 46.62
C LYS A 178 25.44 12.58 47.82
N GLY A 179 24.54 11.77 48.35
CA GLY A 179 24.76 11.02 49.59
C GLY A 179 25.91 10.03 49.52
N GLN A 180 26.52 9.80 50.68
CA GLN A 180 27.68 8.94 50.86
C GLN A 180 27.37 7.79 51.82
N GLY A 181 27.34 6.58 51.27
CA GLY A 181 27.00 5.37 52.02
C GLY A 181 25.53 5.31 52.42
N SER A 182 25.19 4.22 53.09
CA SER A 182 23.86 3.98 53.68
C SER A 182 23.47 5.00 54.76
N TRP A 183 24.47 5.51 55.50
CA TRP A 183 24.30 6.38 56.65
C TRP A 183 23.16 5.92 57.59
N CYS A 184 22.45 6.85 58.24
CA CYS A 184 21.25 6.51 59.02
C CYS A 184 20.06 6.11 58.13
N TRP A 185 20.11 6.42 56.84
CA TRP A 185 19.01 6.22 55.89
C TRP A 185 18.71 4.74 55.63
N GLY A 186 19.73 3.87 55.65
CA GLY A 186 19.55 2.41 55.58
C GLY A 186 18.68 1.88 56.71
N GLU A 187 19.11 2.07 57.96
CA GLU A 187 18.37 1.62 59.16
C GLU A 187 17.04 2.36 59.33
N LEU A 188 16.95 3.64 58.99
CA LEU A 188 15.67 4.37 58.98
C LEU A 188 14.69 3.72 58.00
N GLY A 189 15.18 3.37 56.80
CA GLY A 189 14.42 2.64 55.81
C GLY A 189 13.86 1.33 56.34
N ASP A 190 14.65 0.56 57.09
CA ASP A 190 14.19 -0.70 57.70
C ASP A 190 13.04 -0.46 58.68
N TYR A 191 13.18 0.50 59.60
CA TYR A 191 12.12 0.81 60.56
C TYR A 191 10.82 1.23 59.86
N LEU A 192 10.93 2.06 58.82
CA LEU A 192 9.77 2.53 58.07
C LEU A 192 9.16 1.42 57.22
N ALA A 193 9.96 0.63 56.51
CA ALA A 193 9.48 -0.48 55.68
C ALA A 193 8.76 -1.54 56.51
N GLN A 194 9.28 -1.86 57.69
CA GLN A 194 8.66 -2.82 58.61
C GLN A 194 7.35 -2.27 59.20
N ARG A 195 7.34 -1.01 59.67
CA ARG A 195 6.16 -0.41 60.31
C ARG A 195 5.04 -0.07 59.34
N LEU A 196 5.37 0.53 58.20
CA LEU A 196 4.40 0.96 57.20
C LEU A 196 4.04 -0.13 56.21
N ASN A 197 4.83 -1.21 56.17
CA ASN A 197 4.68 -2.33 55.25
C ASN A 197 4.69 -1.93 53.76
N VAL A 198 5.46 -0.90 53.41
CA VAL A 198 5.64 -0.39 52.05
C VAL A 198 7.12 -0.16 51.74
N PRO A 199 7.53 -0.13 50.47
CA PRO A 199 8.89 0.24 50.10
C PRO A 199 9.20 1.70 50.36
N ILE A 200 10.47 1.94 50.68
CA ILE A 200 11.02 3.25 51.03
C ILE A 200 12.11 3.58 50.01
N LEU A 201 12.10 4.80 49.49
CA LEU A 201 13.11 5.32 48.58
C LEU A 201 13.70 6.62 49.14
N PHE A 202 15.02 6.66 49.26
CA PHE A 202 15.75 7.88 49.60
C PHE A 202 16.47 8.46 48.39
N LEU A 203 16.34 9.77 48.24
CA LEU A 203 17.10 10.61 47.32
C LEU A 203 17.89 11.61 48.17
N ASN A 204 19.22 11.59 48.15
CA ASN A 204 20.01 12.44 49.02
C ASN A 204 20.67 13.59 48.24
N ALA A 205 20.16 14.79 48.49
CA ALA A 205 20.57 16.06 47.92
C ALA A 205 21.33 16.95 48.92
N ALA A 206 21.74 16.41 50.06
CA ALA A 206 22.54 17.14 51.04
C ALA A 206 23.93 17.47 50.51
N TYR A 207 24.56 18.46 51.14
CA TYR A 207 25.83 19.02 50.70
C TYR A 207 26.69 19.37 51.91
N GLY A 208 27.72 18.57 52.17
CA GLY A 208 28.61 18.68 53.32
C GLY A 208 29.34 20.03 53.40
N GLY A 209 29.56 20.50 54.64
CA GLY A 209 30.22 21.77 54.91
C GLY A 209 29.46 23.01 54.43
N SER A 210 28.13 22.92 54.30
CA SER A 210 27.29 24.05 53.91
C SER A 210 26.54 24.64 55.11
N SER A 211 26.54 25.97 55.20
CA SER A 211 25.77 26.74 56.19
C SER A 211 24.39 27.15 55.67
N SER A 212 23.51 27.59 56.56
CA SER A 212 22.19 28.15 56.21
C SER A 212 22.30 29.29 55.20
N GLU A 213 23.34 30.12 55.29
CA GLU A 213 23.61 31.22 54.36
C GLU A 213 23.96 30.71 52.95
N ASN A 214 24.70 29.60 52.84
CA ASN A 214 24.96 29.00 51.53
C ASN A 214 23.67 28.52 50.88
N TRP A 215 22.78 27.87 51.64
CA TRP A 215 21.48 27.42 51.13
C TRP A 215 20.58 28.60 50.74
N TYR A 216 20.51 29.64 51.56
CA TYR A 216 19.78 30.87 51.26
C TYR A 216 20.28 31.56 49.99
N SER A 217 21.58 31.88 49.92
CA SER A 217 22.15 32.59 48.79
C SER A 217 22.02 31.81 47.49
N SER A 218 22.27 30.49 47.52
CA SER A 218 22.12 29.63 46.32
C SER A 218 20.66 29.44 45.89
N ALA A 219 19.70 29.44 46.82
CA ALA A 219 18.25 29.44 46.50
C ALA A 219 17.82 30.70 45.76
N LEU A 220 18.51 31.82 45.98
CA LEU A 220 18.31 33.06 45.24
C LEU A 220 19.16 33.15 43.95
N GLY A 221 19.84 32.06 43.57
CA GLY A 221 20.70 32.01 42.39
C GLY A 221 22.03 32.73 42.54
N LYS A 222 22.44 33.09 43.77
CA LYS A 222 23.73 33.74 44.04
C LYS A 222 24.84 32.68 44.21
N PRO A 223 26.07 32.96 43.76
CA PRO A 223 27.20 32.07 44.01
C PRO A 223 27.53 32.02 45.51
N THR A 224 27.98 30.87 45.98
CA THR A 224 28.34 30.65 47.39
C THR A 224 29.72 29.99 47.51
N LYS A 225 30.25 29.88 48.73
CA LYS A 225 31.60 29.36 49.00
C LYS A 225 31.59 28.50 50.26
N ASN A 226 32.49 27.53 50.34
CA ASN A 226 32.74 26.74 51.54
C ASN A 226 33.56 27.52 52.58
N ALA A 227 33.78 26.90 53.75
CA ALA A 227 34.59 27.45 54.84
C ALA A 227 36.05 27.79 54.45
N PHE A 228 36.59 27.19 53.38
CA PHE A 228 37.93 27.48 52.85
C PHE A 228 37.94 28.56 51.76
N HIS A 229 36.83 29.30 51.59
CA HIS A 229 36.61 30.31 50.55
C HIS A 229 36.67 29.79 49.10
N LEU A 230 36.56 28.48 48.90
CA LEU A 230 36.44 27.89 47.57
C LEU A 230 34.98 27.95 47.12
N PRO A 231 34.71 28.29 45.85
CA PRO A 231 33.34 28.45 45.34
C PRO A 231 32.60 27.12 45.28
N TYR A 232 31.34 27.13 45.70
CA TYR A 232 30.37 26.13 45.29
C TYR A 232 29.91 26.45 43.86
N ILE A 233 30.10 25.49 42.97
CA ILE A 233 29.87 25.65 41.55
C ILE A 233 28.44 25.16 41.23
N GLY A 234 27.86 25.57 40.09
CA GLY A 234 26.60 25.02 39.60
C GLY A 234 25.38 25.29 40.49
N GLY A 235 25.39 26.41 41.24
CA GLY A 235 24.28 26.80 42.11
C GLY A 235 24.11 25.94 43.36
N ALA A 236 25.14 25.18 43.75
CA ALA A 236 25.15 24.43 44.99
C ALA A 236 25.17 25.38 46.22
N PRO A 237 24.66 24.92 47.37
CA PRO A 237 24.07 23.60 47.61
C PRO A 237 22.62 23.44 47.12
N TYR A 238 21.85 24.53 46.97
CA TYR A 238 20.41 24.45 46.68
C TYR A 238 20.06 23.75 45.36
N SER A 239 20.89 23.86 44.31
CA SER A 239 20.62 23.23 43.01
C SER A 239 20.39 21.70 43.11
N SER A 240 21.06 21.02 44.06
CA SER A 240 20.89 19.58 44.28
C SER A 240 19.48 19.25 44.76
N LEU A 241 18.94 20.05 45.69
CA LEU A 241 17.57 19.92 46.18
C LEU A 241 16.57 20.26 45.06
N ARG A 242 16.77 21.40 44.38
CA ARG A 242 15.91 21.83 43.27
C ARG A 242 15.78 20.74 42.20
N ILE A 243 16.90 20.20 41.72
CA ILE A 243 16.91 19.16 40.68
C ILE A 243 16.27 17.87 41.20
N SER A 244 16.48 17.52 42.48
CA SER A 244 15.85 16.33 43.04
C SER A 244 14.33 16.43 43.11
N LEU A 245 13.81 17.62 43.40
CA LEU A 245 12.39 17.92 43.40
C LEU A 245 11.82 18.00 41.97
N GLN A 246 12.52 18.64 41.04
CA GLN A 246 12.01 18.85 39.68
C GLN A 246 12.13 17.59 38.81
N PHE A 247 13.21 16.81 38.95
CA PHE A 247 13.50 15.65 38.10
C PHE A 247 13.00 14.34 38.74
N TYR A 248 13.57 13.94 39.88
CA TYR A 248 13.28 12.62 40.47
C TYR A 248 11.89 12.57 41.10
N ALA A 249 11.46 13.61 41.80
CA ALA A 249 10.11 13.65 42.35
C ALA A 249 9.03 13.80 41.27
N SER A 250 9.33 14.36 40.09
CA SER A 250 8.39 14.28 38.96
C SER A 250 8.26 12.85 38.42
N TYR A 251 9.33 12.06 38.45
CA TYR A 251 9.31 10.64 38.02
C TYR A 251 8.56 9.74 39.01
N LEU A 252 8.71 9.96 40.32
CA LEU A 252 8.29 9.02 41.37
C LEU A 252 7.26 9.58 42.35
N GLY A 253 7.14 10.90 42.45
CA GLY A 253 6.50 11.58 43.57
C GLY A 253 7.42 11.75 44.78
N ILE A 254 6.93 12.42 45.82
CA ILE A 254 7.65 12.69 47.07
C ILE A 254 6.70 12.88 48.26
N ARG A 255 7.08 12.34 49.43
CA ARG A 255 6.42 12.56 50.73
C ARG A 255 6.85 13.88 51.36
N ALA A 256 8.15 14.03 51.59
CA ALA A 256 8.72 15.18 52.28
C ALA A 256 10.22 15.36 52.01
N VAL A 257 10.69 16.57 52.28
CA VAL A 257 12.12 16.87 52.45
C VAL A 257 12.52 16.62 53.90
N LEU A 258 13.55 15.80 54.13
CA LEU A 258 14.15 15.57 55.44
C LEU A 258 15.38 16.49 55.56
N TRP A 259 15.33 17.44 56.50
CA TRP A 259 16.34 18.48 56.63
C TRP A 259 17.23 18.28 57.86
N GLU A 260 18.54 18.18 57.66
CA GLU A 260 19.55 18.08 58.72
C GLU A 260 20.77 18.97 58.47
N GLN A 261 20.72 20.17 59.08
CA GLN A 261 21.70 21.24 58.93
C GLN A 261 21.62 22.20 60.12
N GLY A 262 22.77 22.68 60.58
CA GLY A 262 22.87 23.72 61.61
C GLY A 262 24.20 23.74 62.36
N GLU A 263 25.02 22.69 62.23
CA GLU A 263 26.32 22.59 62.92
C GLU A 263 27.37 23.57 62.35
N ASP A 264 27.22 24.00 61.08
CA ASP A 264 28.08 25.02 60.43
C ASP A 264 27.54 26.46 60.62
N ASP A 265 26.55 26.64 61.50
CA ASP A 265 25.92 27.93 61.83
C ASP A 265 26.18 28.34 63.29
N SER A 266 27.33 27.93 63.85
CA SER A 266 27.69 28.17 65.25
C SER A 266 27.69 29.65 65.63
N GLU A 267 28.00 30.55 64.69
CA GLU A 267 28.00 32.01 64.89
C GLU A 267 26.75 32.72 64.32
N THR A 268 25.78 31.97 63.79
CA THR A 268 24.56 32.54 63.18
C THR A 268 23.53 32.91 64.24
N THR A 269 22.83 34.03 64.04
CA THR A 269 21.73 34.48 64.90
C THR A 269 20.42 33.71 64.61
N GLU A 270 19.52 33.68 65.60
CA GLU A 270 18.20 33.04 65.45
C GLU A 270 17.40 33.58 64.25
N ASP A 271 17.32 34.91 64.08
CA ASP A 271 16.57 35.52 62.98
C ASP A 271 17.21 35.25 61.61
N ASN A 272 18.55 35.25 61.52
CA ASN A 272 19.23 34.96 60.26
C ASN A 272 18.98 33.52 59.83
N TYR A 273 19.16 32.55 60.75
CA TYR A 273 18.90 31.15 60.45
C TYR A 273 17.43 30.93 60.07
N TYR A 274 16.48 31.51 60.82
CA TYR A 274 15.05 31.42 60.54
C TYR A 274 14.72 31.93 59.13
N ASN A 275 15.20 33.13 58.76
CA ASN A 275 14.92 33.74 57.46
C ASN A 275 15.58 32.97 56.31
N ASN A 276 16.80 32.46 56.52
CA ASN A 276 17.53 31.67 55.53
C ASN A 276 16.75 30.41 55.17
N ILE A 277 16.40 29.60 56.16
CA ILE A 277 15.71 28.32 55.91
C ILE A 277 14.25 28.54 55.48
N LYS A 278 13.56 29.56 56.00
CA LYS A 278 12.24 29.97 55.48
C LYS A 278 12.29 30.22 53.97
N THR A 279 13.28 30.98 53.51
CA THR A 279 13.45 31.29 52.08
C THR A 279 13.72 30.02 51.27
N VAL A 280 14.56 29.11 51.77
CA VAL A 280 14.84 27.83 51.10
C VAL A 280 13.57 26.98 50.96
N ILE A 281 12.76 26.90 52.02
CA ILE A 281 11.47 26.20 51.99
C ILE A 281 10.53 26.84 50.96
N GLU A 282 10.33 28.16 51.01
CA GLU A 282 9.46 28.89 50.09
C GLU A 282 9.93 28.74 48.64
N ARG A 283 11.23 28.88 48.38
CA ARG A 283 11.81 28.70 47.06
C ARG A 283 11.63 27.26 46.55
N SER A 284 11.84 26.25 47.39
CA SER A 284 11.65 24.85 46.99
C SER A 284 10.22 24.54 46.58
N ARG A 285 9.24 25.17 47.24
CA ARG A 285 7.81 25.05 46.92
C ARG A 285 7.47 25.70 45.59
N ILE A 286 8.06 26.86 45.31
CA ILE A 286 7.92 27.57 44.02
C ILE A 286 8.53 26.74 42.90
N ASP A 287 9.78 26.29 43.05
CA ASP A 287 10.51 25.57 42.01
C ASP A 287 9.88 24.20 41.71
N ALA A 288 9.37 23.49 42.71
CA ALA A 288 8.62 22.26 42.52
C ALA A 288 7.17 22.51 42.05
N ASN A 289 6.67 23.74 42.18
CA ASN A 289 5.27 24.10 42.05
C ASN A 289 4.34 23.21 42.92
N LYS A 290 4.73 22.98 44.18
CA LYS A 290 4.04 22.11 45.14
C LYS A 290 4.15 22.67 46.57
N ASN A 291 3.13 22.44 47.40
CA ASN A 291 3.20 22.75 48.83
C ASN A 291 3.99 21.67 49.60
N LEU A 292 5.29 21.54 49.34
CA LEU A 292 6.19 20.52 49.90
C LEU A 292 6.12 20.42 51.42
N SER A 293 6.00 19.18 51.91
CA SER A 293 6.15 18.86 53.34
C SER A 293 7.63 18.86 53.69
N TRP A 294 8.00 19.50 54.79
CA TRP A 294 9.39 19.54 55.30
C TRP A 294 9.45 18.98 56.71
N VAL A 295 10.49 18.21 57.01
CA VAL A 295 10.75 17.70 58.37
C VAL A 295 12.09 18.27 58.84
N ILE A 296 12.04 19.19 59.80
CA ILE A 296 13.19 19.96 60.25
C ILE A 296 13.78 19.34 61.50
N SER A 297 14.96 18.73 61.39
CA SER A 297 15.71 18.33 62.58
C SER A 297 16.14 19.56 63.39
N ARG A 298 16.34 19.35 64.69
CA ARG A 298 16.95 20.33 65.57
C ARG A 298 18.39 19.91 65.80
N THR A 299 19.32 20.60 65.17
CA THR A 299 20.75 20.27 65.15
C THR A 299 21.57 21.56 65.19
N SER A 300 22.58 21.62 66.08
CA SER A 300 23.55 22.72 66.11
C SER A 300 24.90 22.33 66.75
N LEU A 301 25.05 21.09 67.22
CA LEU A 301 26.24 20.64 67.93
C LEU A 301 27.51 20.73 67.09
N ASN A 302 28.48 21.51 67.55
CA ASN A 302 29.82 21.63 66.96
C ASN A 302 30.90 21.62 68.07
N ASP A 303 31.94 20.79 67.95
CA ASP A 303 33.02 20.64 68.94
C ASP A 303 34.43 20.88 68.34
N PHE A 304 34.54 21.53 67.18
CA PHE A 304 35.85 21.79 66.56
C PHE A 304 36.79 22.68 67.42
N ALA A 305 36.29 23.35 68.46
CA ALA A 305 37.07 24.18 69.38
C ALA A 305 36.65 24.10 70.86
N ALA A 306 35.37 23.81 71.14
CA ALA A 306 34.78 23.44 72.44
C ALA A 306 33.30 23.10 72.18
N VAL A 307 32.72 22.10 72.86
CA VAL A 307 31.31 21.69 72.66
C VAL A 307 30.39 22.92 72.72
N HIS A 308 29.90 23.35 71.56
CA HIS A 308 29.05 24.52 71.41
C HIS A 308 27.69 24.08 70.85
N VAL A 309 26.66 24.19 71.70
CA VAL A 309 25.26 24.13 71.26
C VAL A 309 24.82 25.56 70.98
N ASN A 310 24.53 25.89 69.72
CA ASN A 310 23.93 27.18 69.40
C ASN A 310 22.42 27.13 69.68
N HIS A 311 22.01 27.64 70.85
CA HIS A 311 20.60 27.72 71.24
C HIS A 311 19.76 28.64 70.34
N GLY A 312 20.37 29.63 69.68
CA GLY A 312 19.70 30.49 68.71
C GLY A 312 19.24 29.73 67.48
N VAL A 313 20.12 28.87 66.92
CA VAL A 313 19.78 27.98 65.80
C VAL A 313 18.66 27.00 66.20
N ILE A 314 18.73 26.40 67.39
CA ILE A 314 17.68 25.50 67.88
C ILE A 314 16.33 26.22 68.02
N ARG A 315 16.31 27.45 68.56
CA ARG A 315 15.07 28.26 68.63
C ARG A 315 14.54 28.62 67.25
N ALA A 316 15.42 28.95 66.30
CA ALA A 316 15.05 29.21 64.92
C ALA A 316 14.39 27.99 64.26
N GLN A 317 14.98 26.79 64.41
CA GLN A 317 14.42 25.54 63.90
C GLN A 317 13.02 25.26 64.50
N ASN A 318 12.84 25.46 65.80
CA ASN A 318 11.51 25.34 66.43
C ASN A 318 10.51 26.37 65.91
N ARG A 319 10.95 27.61 65.67
CA ARG A 319 10.13 28.69 65.09
C ARG A 319 9.72 28.37 63.65
N ILE A 320 10.60 27.78 62.85
CA ILE A 320 10.29 27.28 61.50
C ILE A 320 9.18 26.24 61.57
N ILE A 321 9.31 25.26 62.48
CA ILE A 321 8.31 24.20 62.68
C ILE A 321 6.95 24.77 63.11
N SER A 322 6.93 25.77 64.00
CA SER A 322 5.67 26.31 64.53
C SER A 322 4.99 27.30 63.60
N ASN A 323 5.75 28.06 62.81
CA ASN A 323 5.23 29.23 62.09
C ASN A 323 5.08 29.03 60.59
N ILE A 324 5.71 28.00 60.01
CA ILE A 324 5.60 27.71 58.58
C ILE A 324 4.67 26.52 58.39
N ALA A 325 3.59 26.73 57.63
CA ALA A 325 2.64 25.67 57.33
C ALA A 325 3.30 24.49 56.60
N ASN A 326 2.80 23.28 56.84
CA ASN A 326 3.30 22.03 56.27
C ASN A 326 4.79 21.76 56.55
N VAL A 327 5.25 22.19 57.73
CA VAL A 327 6.56 21.85 58.29
C VAL A 327 6.35 21.06 59.57
N TYR A 328 7.14 20.00 59.75
CA TYR A 328 7.02 19.03 60.83
C TYR A 328 8.32 18.93 61.61
N GLU A 329 8.18 18.53 62.87
CA GLU A 329 9.28 18.35 63.79
C GLU A 329 10.11 17.11 63.40
N GLY A 330 11.39 17.30 63.10
CA GLY A 330 12.40 16.23 62.98
C GLY A 330 13.13 15.98 64.31
N PRO A 331 14.12 15.07 64.37
CA PRO A 331 14.79 14.70 65.62
C PRO A 331 15.60 15.84 66.24
N TYR A 332 15.76 15.84 67.57
CA TYR A 332 16.74 16.69 68.27
C TYR A 332 18.07 15.94 68.36
N THR A 333 18.98 16.23 67.44
CA THR A 333 20.20 15.45 67.23
C THR A 333 21.29 15.79 68.25
N ASP A 334 21.33 17.01 68.80
CA ASP A 334 22.31 17.37 69.84
C ASP A 334 22.16 16.52 71.10
N SER A 335 20.98 15.94 71.37
CA SER A 335 20.81 15.01 72.49
C SER A 335 21.54 13.67 72.29
N ILE A 336 21.99 13.38 71.07
CA ILE A 336 22.71 12.17 70.68
C ILE A 336 24.20 12.51 70.67
N GLN A 337 24.85 12.37 71.82
CA GLN A 337 26.20 12.92 72.06
C GLN A 337 27.35 11.98 71.65
N ILE A 338 27.22 10.65 71.82
CA ILE A 338 28.31 9.71 71.53
C ILE A 338 27.83 8.40 70.87
N PRO A 339 28.61 7.85 69.92
CA PRO A 339 29.88 8.34 69.40
C PRO A 339 29.71 9.37 68.28
N ARG A 340 30.52 10.44 68.34
CA ARG A 340 30.74 11.39 67.24
C ARG A 340 32.23 11.56 66.97
N VAL A 341 32.63 11.55 65.71
CA VAL A 341 33.99 11.92 65.26
C VAL A 341 34.10 13.43 65.24
N GLU A 342 35.21 13.95 65.76
CA GLU A 342 35.47 15.40 65.88
C GLU A 342 34.39 16.14 66.70
N GLY A 343 33.60 15.39 67.47
CA GLY A 343 32.42 15.87 68.20
C GLY A 343 31.26 16.39 67.34
N VAL A 344 31.30 16.16 66.02
CA VAL A 344 30.26 16.61 65.07
C VAL A 344 29.59 15.45 64.34
N HIS A 345 30.36 14.57 63.69
CA HIS A 345 29.79 13.56 62.79
C HIS A 345 29.46 12.26 63.51
N PHE A 346 28.26 11.74 63.36
CA PHE A 346 27.87 10.47 63.98
C PHE A 346 28.74 9.29 63.54
N LYS A 347 29.05 8.37 64.46
CA LYS A 347 29.77 7.13 64.14
C LYS A 347 29.15 5.94 64.85
N ASN A 348 29.18 4.78 64.20
CA ASN A 348 28.93 3.51 64.83
C ASN A 348 30.26 2.85 65.22
N LEU A 349 30.37 2.43 66.49
CA LEU A 349 31.52 1.69 67.00
C LEU A 349 31.20 0.21 67.27
N GLY A 350 29.95 -0.20 67.12
CA GLY A 350 29.42 -1.52 67.45
C GLY A 350 28.83 -1.60 68.86
N GLY A 351 28.00 -2.62 69.07
CA GLY A 351 27.33 -2.86 70.35
C GLY A 351 26.26 -1.80 70.67
N ASN A 352 26.33 -1.21 71.87
CA ASN A 352 25.41 -0.15 72.30
C ASN A 352 25.89 1.27 71.95
N ASN A 353 27.07 1.40 71.34
CA ASN A 353 27.73 2.67 71.04
C ASN A 353 27.61 3.00 69.54
N ASP A 354 26.37 3.09 69.06
CA ASP A 354 26.06 3.29 67.64
C ASP A 354 25.28 4.59 67.42
N GLY A 355 26.00 5.67 67.11
CA GLY A 355 25.46 7.02 66.97
C GLY A 355 24.63 7.20 65.71
N ILE A 356 25.05 6.59 64.59
CA ILE A 356 24.29 6.60 63.33
C ILE A 356 22.99 5.80 63.50
N SER A 357 23.06 4.64 64.18
CA SER A 357 21.86 3.85 64.49
C SER A 357 20.92 4.59 65.46
N ALA A 358 21.44 5.36 66.42
CA ALA A 358 20.64 6.22 67.28
C ALA A 358 19.96 7.35 66.49
N LEU A 359 20.66 7.97 65.54
CA LEU A 359 20.09 8.96 64.62
C LEU A 359 18.93 8.37 63.81
N ALA A 360 19.09 7.16 63.25
CA ALA A 360 18.02 6.47 62.52
C ALA A 360 16.77 6.25 63.38
N LYS A 361 16.93 5.82 64.65
CA LYS A 361 15.83 5.66 65.60
C LYS A 361 15.14 6.99 65.93
N ALA A 362 15.93 8.06 66.07
CA ALA A 362 15.40 9.39 66.35
C ALA A 362 14.54 9.91 65.18
N TRP A 363 15.02 9.76 63.95
CA TRP A 363 14.25 10.05 62.74
C TRP A 363 12.95 9.23 62.68
N ASN A 364 13.01 7.91 62.92
CA ASN A 364 11.83 7.04 62.91
C ASN A 364 10.77 7.47 63.94
N THR A 365 11.20 7.94 65.12
CA THR A 365 10.31 8.44 66.18
C THR A 365 9.52 9.67 65.74
N LYS A 366 10.12 10.52 64.89
CA LYS A 366 9.52 11.77 64.42
C LYS A 366 8.71 11.60 63.13
N LEU A 367 9.11 10.68 62.26
CA LEU A 367 8.29 10.20 61.15
C LEU A 367 7.20 9.25 61.67
N ASN A 368 6.35 9.71 62.59
CA ASN A 368 5.29 8.94 63.22
C ASN A 368 3.97 9.02 62.43
N ASP A 369 2.95 8.33 62.91
CA ASP A 369 1.66 8.24 62.22
C ASP A 369 1.01 9.63 62.05
N SER A 370 1.14 10.52 63.05
CA SER A 370 0.65 11.89 62.92
C SER A 370 1.36 12.67 61.79
N PHE A 371 2.62 12.37 61.48
CA PHE A 371 3.30 12.96 60.33
C PHE A 371 2.73 12.40 59.02
N PHE A 372 2.58 11.07 58.91
CA PHE A 372 2.07 10.45 57.68
C PHE A 372 0.61 10.85 57.38
N ASP A 373 -0.21 11.02 58.41
CA ASP A 373 -1.62 11.42 58.26
C ASP A 373 -1.77 12.88 57.81
N LYS A 374 -0.92 13.77 58.31
CA LYS A 374 -1.03 15.22 58.10
C LYS A 374 -0.20 15.75 56.93
N SER A 375 0.93 15.10 56.63
CA SER A 375 1.78 15.49 55.51
C SER A 375 1.03 15.39 54.18
N ILE A 376 1.39 16.27 53.25
CA ILE A 376 0.80 16.33 51.92
C ILE A 376 1.81 15.71 50.94
N PRO A 377 1.57 14.48 50.45
CA PRO A 377 2.43 13.84 49.45
C PRO A 377 2.11 14.36 48.05
N PHE A 378 3.11 14.28 47.17
CA PHE A 378 2.96 14.54 45.74
C PHE A 378 3.18 13.25 44.97
N LEU A 379 2.26 12.93 44.08
CA LEU A 379 2.34 11.76 43.23
C LEU A 379 3.19 12.07 42.00
N SER A 380 3.70 11.03 41.35
CA SER A 380 4.44 11.14 40.09
C SER A 380 3.62 11.83 39.01
N SER A 381 4.28 12.55 38.12
CA SER A 381 3.69 13.08 36.90
C SER A 381 3.30 11.97 35.92
N SER A 382 2.27 12.22 35.11
CA SER A 382 1.91 11.32 34.01
C SER A 382 2.99 11.29 32.94
N LEU A 383 3.13 10.15 32.25
CA LEU A 383 4.00 10.06 31.07
C LEU A 383 3.44 10.87 29.89
N ILE A 384 4.34 11.50 29.14
CA ILE A 384 4.03 12.05 27.82
C ILE A 384 3.86 10.88 26.85
N THR A 385 2.75 10.86 26.12
CA THR A 385 2.60 9.95 24.98
C THR A 385 3.09 10.68 23.73
N LEU A 386 4.19 10.19 23.14
CA LEU A 386 4.71 10.72 21.89
C LEU A 386 3.72 10.51 20.75
N GLN A 387 3.57 11.53 19.90
CA GLN A 387 2.86 11.40 18.64
C GLN A 387 3.84 10.95 17.56
N ALA A 388 3.53 9.88 16.86
CA ALA A 388 4.34 9.37 15.75
C ALA A 388 3.58 9.47 14.44
N SER A 389 4.27 9.87 13.36
CA SER A 389 3.74 9.82 12.00
C SER A 389 4.86 9.53 11.02
N CYS A 390 4.68 8.58 10.11
CA CYS A 390 5.64 8.33 9.04
C CYS A 390 5.49 9.27 7.85
N GLN A 391 4.42 10.09 7.79
CA GLN A 391 4.16 11.04 6.70
C GLN A 391 4.26 10.39 5.30
N PHE A 392 3.84 9.13 5.14
CA PHE A 392 3.99 8.35 3.90
C PHE A 392 5.45 8.23 3.43
N SER A 393 6.38 8.05 4.35
CA SER A 393 7.80 7.87 4.10
C SER A 393 8.37 6.69 4.89
N GLU A 394 9.61 6.31 4.62
CA GLU A 394 10.38 5.35 5.42
C GLU A 394 10.93 5.98 6.72
N THR A 395 10.72 7.28 6.92
CA THR A 395 11.10 8.00 8.14
C THR A 395 9.86 8.26 9.00
N ALA A 396 10.04 8.38 10.31
CA ALA A 396 9.01 8.79 11.24
C ALA A 396 9.37 10.11 11.90
N LYS A 397 8.38 11.02 11.94
CA LYS A 397 8.39 12.21 12.78
C LYS A 397 7.76 11.88 14.12
N LEU A 398 8.50 12.11 15.20
CA LEU A 398 8.06 12.03 16.58
C LEU A 398 7.86 13.46 17.11
N SER A 399 6.72 13.74 17.73
CA SER A 399 6.42 15.06 18.29
C SER A 399 5.78 14.99 19.67
N LEU A 400 6.00 16.06 20.44
CA LEU A 400 5.33 16.30 21.71
C LEU A 400 3.86 16.69 21.46
N PRO A 401 2.92 16.28 22.34
CA PRO A 401 1.50 16.61 22.22
C PRO A 401 1.18 18.07 22.58
N SER A 402 2.11 18.76 23.26
CA SER A 402 1.96 20.14 23.71
C SER A 402 3.32 20.85 23.74
N ASN A 403 3.30 22.17 23.83
CA ASN A 403 4.51 22.95 24.00
C ASN A 403 5.02 22.82 25.45
N PHE A 404 6.33 22.69 25.57
CA PHE A 404 7.08 22.73 26.82
C PHE A 404 8.11 23.86 26.73
N GLU A 405 8.63 24.32 27.88
CA GLU A 405 9.64 25.39 27.91
C GLU A 405 10.95 24.91 27.27
N SER A 406 11.32 23.66 27.50
CA SER A 406 12.44 23.01 26.81
C SER A 406 12.27 21.51 26.77
N GLN A 407 12.98 20.86 25.85
CA GLN A 407 12.99 19.42 25.69
C GLN A 407 14.36 18.94 25.25
N ARG A 408 14.66 17.69 25.58
CA ARG A 408 15.85 16.98 25.14
C ARG A 408 15.48 15.55 24.79
N TRP A 409 15.67 15.21 23.53
CA TRP A 409 15.50 13.85 23.03
C TRP A 409 16.68 12.97 23.47
N SER A 410 16.50 11.65 23.42
CA SER A 410 17.54 10.67 23.78
C SER A 410 18.79 10.74 22.90
N ASP A 411 18.71 11.34 21.71
CA ASP A 411 19.85 11.65 20.83
C ASP A 411 20.53 13.00 21.13
N ASN A 412 20.09 13.69 22.19
CA ASN A 412 20.48 15.03 22.62
C ASN A 412 19.98 16.20 21.77
N SER A 413 19.15 15.96 20.74
CA SER A 413 18.49 17.05 20.03
C SER A 413 17.46 17.76 20.92
N THR A 414 17.16 19.02 20.60
CA THR A 414 16.28 19.89 21.42
C THR A 414 15.07 20.43 20.64
N GLY A 415 14.86 19.97 19.41
CA GLY A 415 13.71 20.37 18.60
C GLY A 415 12.38 19.93 19.21
N ALA A 416 11.28 20.61 18.87
CA ALA A 416 9.93 20.20 19.29
C ALA A 416 9.48 18.86 18.66
N SER A 417 10.18 18.44 17.62
CA SER A 417 10.03 17.13 16.97
C SER A 417 11.38 16.57 16.58
N LEU A 418 11.44 15.26 16.43
CA LEU A 418 12.57 14.50 15.90
C LEU A 418 12.11 13.71 14.67
N THR A 419 12.91 13.68 13.60
CA THR A 419 12.67 12.79 12.46
C THR A 419 13.79 11.78 12.36
N ALA A 420 13.44 10.50 12.26
CA ALA A 420 14.41 9.40 12.17
C ALA A 420 13.87 8.26 11.29
N ASP A 421 14.76 7.50 10.67
CA ASP A 421 14.48 6.28 9.89
C ASP A 421 14.68 5.00 10.70
N ASN A 422 15.44 5.07 11.80
CA ASN A 422 15.72 3.96 12.70
C ASN A 422 16.02 4.44 14.12
N GLY A 423 16.02 3.52 15.08
CA GLY A 423 16.36 3.79 16.47
C GLY A 423 15.16 3.78 17.42
N SER A 424 15.44 3.87 18.71
CA SER A 424 14.44 4.00 19.78
C SER A 424 14.62 5.34 20.48
N PHE A 425 13.56 6.13 20.53
CA PHE A 425 13.63 7.50 21.03
C PHE A 425 12.64 7.74 22.15
N SER A 426 13.09 8.52 23.12
CA SER A 426 12.27 9.11 24.17
C SER A 426 12.67 10.57 24.35
N VAL A 427 11.80 11.36 24.94
CA VAL A 427 12.05 12.77 25.24
C VAL A 427 11.83 13.04 26.71
N VAL A 428 12.68 13.90 27.26
CA VAL A 428 12.47 14.52 28.55
C VAL A 428 12.19 16.00 28.31
N ALA A 429 11.02 16.45 28.75
CA ALA A 429 10.56 17.84 28.59
C ALA A 429 10.49 18.56 29.94
N ARG A 430 10.54 19.89 29.94
CA ARG A 430 10.44 20.72 31.13
C ARG A 430 9.35 21.77 30.97
N ASP A 431 8.55 21.95 32.02
CA ASP A 431 7.60 23.08 32.07
C ASP A 431 8.32 24.40 32.40
N ASN A 432 7.55 25.49 32.43
CA ASN A 432 8.03 26.84 32.75
C ASN A 432 8.49 27.00 34.22
N HIS A 433 8.19 26.06 35.11
CA HIS A 433 8.71 26.02 36.47
C HIS A 433 10.01 25.20 36.56
N GLY A 434 10.34 24.42 35.52
CA GLY A 434 11.52 23.56 35.45
C GLY A 434 11.24 22.09 35.81
N ASN A 435 9.99 21.70 36.08
CA ASN A 435 9.65 20.31 36.39
C ASN A 435 9.73 19.43 35.14
N TYR A 436 10.23 18.21 35.30
CA TYR A 436 10.50 17.29 34.19
C TYR A 436 9.32 16.37 33.93
N TYR A 437 9.09 16.08 32.66
CA TYR A 437 8.09 15.13 32.18
C TYR A 437 8.78 14.15 31.25
N PHE A 438 8.51 12.86 31.45
CA PHE A 438 9.14 11.76 30.73
C PHE A 438 8.17 11.19 29.72
N SER A 439 8.65 10.83 28.53
CA SER A 439 7.82 10.16 27.54
C SER A 439 7.95 8.63 27.57
N ASN A 440 7.05 7.96 26.87
CA ASN A 440 7.31 6.59 26.41
C ASN A 440 8.50 6.55 25.44
N THR A 441 9.08 5.36 25.28
CA THR A 441 10.07 5.09 24.23
C THR A 441 9.36 4.54 23.00
N VAL A 442 9.65 5.13 21.83
CA VAL A 442 9.12 4.70 20.53
C VAL A 442 10.24 4.10 19.69
N ASN A 443 10.09 2.85 19.27
CA ASN A 443 10.95 2.23 18.26
C ASN A 443 10.44 2.58 16.85
N VAL A 444 11.23 3.33 16.08
CA VAL A 444 10.84 3.79 14.73
C VAL A 444 10.52 2.63 13.80
N LYS A 445 11.26 1.51 13.87
CA LYS A 445 10.99 0.33 13.03
C LYS A 445 9.70 -0.40 13.43
N GLY A 446 9.27 -0.27 14.68
CA GLY A 446 8.01 -0.84 15.18
C GLY A 446 6.77 -0.06 14.73
N LEU A 447 6.94 1.16 14.21
CA LEU A 447 5.82 1.99 13.75
C LEU A 447 5.13 1.45 12.50
N ALA A 448 5.90 0.83 11.61
CA ALA A 448 5.39 0.21 10.41
C ALA A 448 4.64 -1.09 10.74
N PRO A 449 3.44 -1.30 10.17
CA PRO A 449 2.69 -2.51 10.43
C PRO A 449 3.39 -3.72 9.79
N SER A 450 3.34 -4.88 10.44
CA SER A 450 4.04 -6.08 9.98
C SER A 450 3.25 -6.92 8.98
N ILE A 451 1.93 -6.72 8.87
CA ILE A 451 1.09 -7.47 7.91
C ILE A 451 1.43 -7.02 6.48
N VAL A 452 1.56 -7.99 5.57
CA VAL A 452 1.84 -7.71 4.16
C VAL A 452 0.55 -7.89 3.36
N PRO A 453 0.10 -6.87 2.59
CA PRO A 453 -1.07 -7.01 1.74
C PRO A 453 -0.80 -7.97 0.58
N PHE A 454 -1.87 -8.54 0.02
CA PHE A 454 -1.80 -9.39 -1.17
C PHE A 454 -2.38 -8.67 -2.39
N ALA A 455 -1.66 -8.68 -3.50
CA ALA A 455 -2.08 -8.10 -4.78
C ALA A 455 -2.30 -9.19 -5.83
N THR A 456 -3.32 -9.02 -6.66
CA THR A 456 -3.62 -9.96 -7.76
C THR A 456 -4.27 -9.22 -8.93
N THR A 457 -4.36 -9.89 -10.07
CA THR A 457 -5.15 -9.41 -11.21
C THR A 457 -6.56 -9.96 -11.11
N LYS A 458 -7.57 -9.12 -11.35
CA LYS A 458 -8.96 -9.57 -11.42
C LYS A 458 -9.21 -10.50 -12.62
N ARG A 459 -8.39 -10.35 -13.68
CA ARG A 459 -8.39 -11.17 -14.90
C ARG A 459 -6.95 -11.61 -15.22
N ASN A 460 -6.65 -11.84 -16.50
CA ASN A 460 -5.33 -12.22 -16.97
C ASN A 460 -4.33 -11.04 -16.81
N PRO A 461 -3.12 -11.25 -16.24
CA PRO A 461 -2.03 -10.26 -16.24
C PRO A 461 -1.51 -9.93 -17.65
N ASN A 462 -1.69 -10.84 -18.60
CA ASN A 462 -1.31 -10.66 -19.99
C ASN A 462 -2.53 -10.17 -20.78
N PHE A 463 -2.37 -9.04 -21.46
CA PHE A 463 -3.43 -8.42 -22.25
C PHE A 463 -2.86 -7.79 -23.52
N CYS A 464 -3.69 -7.68 -24.55
CA CYS A 464 -3.25 -7.18 -25.84
C CYS A 464 -3.05 -5.67 -25.83
N GLU A 465 -2.19 -5.17 -26.70
CA GLU A 465 -2.02 -3.74 -26.95
C GLU A 465 -3.37 -3.04 -27.20
N GLY A 466 -3.56 -1.88 -26.57
CA GLY A 466 -4.85 -1.15 -26.58
C GLY A 466 -5.90 -1.65 -25.57
N SER A 467 -5.64 -2.76 -24.88
CA SER A 467 -6.46 -3.25 -23.76
C SER A 467 -5.87 -2.84 -22.41
N ASN A 468 -6.52 -3.23 -21.32
CA ASN A 468 -6.05 -3.08 -19.95
C ASN A 468 -6.36 -4.32 -19.11
N THR A 469 -5.76 -4.37 -17.91
CA THR A 469 -6.12 -5.30 -16.84
C THR A 469 -6.34 -4.52 -15.54
N GLU A 470 -7.10 -5.11 -14.62
CA GLU A 470 -7.44 -4.50 -13.33
C GLU A 470 -6.64 -5.23 -12.23
N LEU A 471 -5.78 -4.51 -11.51
CA LEU A 471 -5.07 -5.02 -10.34
C LEU A 471 -5.87 -4.70 -9.09
N ILE A 472 -6.01 -5.66 -8.20
CA ILE A 472 -6.81 -5.54 -6.99
C ILE A 472 -6.04 -6.03 -5.76
N THR A 473 -6.39 -5.48 -4.60
CA THR A 473 -6.07 -6.07 -3.29
C THR A 473 -7.34 -6.32 -2.50
N ASN A 474 -7.46 -7.53 -1.94
CA ASN A 474 -8.59 -7.93 -1.11
C ASN A 474 -8.28 -7.82 0.39
N ASP A 475 -7.19 -7.13 0.75
CA ASP A 475 -6.80 -6.98 2.15
C ASP A 475 -7.86 -6.19 2.95
N THR A 476 -8.13 -6.68 4.16
CA THR A 476 -9.11 -6.10 5.11
C THR A 476 -8.47 -5.52 6.36
N HIS A 477 -7.16 -5.70 6.56
CA HIS A 477 -6.42 -5.15 7.70
C HIS A 477 -6.22 -3.64 7.55
N TYR A 478 -6.07 -3.17 6.30
CA TYR A 478 -5.90 -1.76 6.00
C TYR A 478 -7.15 -1.14 5.38
N SER A 479 -7.43 0.10 5.77
CA SER A 479 -8.43 0.97 5.14
C SER A 479 -7.84 1.84 4.03
N ARG A 480 -6.51 1.98 3.99
CA ARG A 480 -5.77 2.87 3.08
C ARG A 480 -4.61 2.12 2.43
N PHE A 481 -4.37 2.40 1.16
CA PHE A 481 -3.38 1.71 0.33
C PHE A 481 -2.61 2.68 -0.55
N ARG A 482 -1.45 2.25 -1.04
CA ARG A 482 -0.72 2.93 -2.11
C ARG A 482 -0.01 1.93 -2.99
N TRP A 483 -0.29 1.98 -4.28
CA TRP A 483 0.43 1.23 -5.30
C TRP A 483 1.76 1.91 -5.63
N ASN A 484 2.71 1.15 -6.16
CA ASN A 484 3.96 1.71 -6.68
C ASN A 484 3.76 2.67 -7.87
N THR A 485 2.55 2.72 -8.46
CA THR A 485 2.13 3.73 -9.44
C THR A 485 1.75 5.08 -8.82
N GLY A 486 1.54 5.14 -7.50
CA GLY A 486 1.06 6.31 -6.78
C GLY A 486 -0.46 6.33 -6.52
N GLU A 487 -1.22 5.45 -7.19
CA GLU A 487 -2.66 5.27 -6.98
C GLU A 487 -2.98 4.74 -5.57
N THR A 488 -4.14 5.11 -5.01
CA THR A 488 -4.54 4.76 -3.62
C THR A 488 -5.76 3.87 -3.51
N ASN A 489 -6.46 3.63 -4.63
CA ASN A 489 -7.63 2.76 -4.67
C ASN A 489 -7.26 1.28 -4.50
N LYS A 490 -8.14 0.48 -3.87
CA LYS A 490 -7.98 -0.98 -3.79
C LYS A 490 -7.93 -1.68 -5.15
N SER A 491 -8.46 -1.02 -6.18
CA SER A 491 -8.44 -1.45 -7.57
C SER A 491 -7.85 -0.37 -8.47
N ILE A 492 -6.93 -0.75 -9.36
CA ILE A 492 -6.31 0.13 -10.35
C ILE A 492 -6.32 -0.51 -11.73
N THR A 493 -6.41 0.31 -12.77
CA THR A 493 -6.39 -0.13 -14.17
C THR A 493 -5.00 0.07 -14.75
N ILE A 494 -4.40 -0.99 -15.28
CA ILE A 494 -3.06 -0.99 -15.87
C ILE A 494 -3.14 -1.32 -17.36
N ASN A 495 -2.47 -0.51 -18.18
CA ASN A 495 -2.37 -0.67 -19.64
C ASN A 495 -0.92 -0.82 -20.12
N THR A 496 0.05 -0.97 -19.21
CA THR A 496 1.48 -1.13 -19.50
C THR A 496 2.02 -2.44 -18.94
N SER A 497 3.16 -2.88 -19.50
CA SER A 497 3.96 -3.98 -18.94
C SER A 497 4.77 -3.45 -17.76
N GLY A 498 4.84 -4.20 -16.67
CA GLY A 498 5.61 -3.80 -15.50
C GLY A 498 5.44 -4.74 -14.32
N ILE A 499 6.12 -4.38 -13.22
CA ILE A 499 5.99 -5.04 -11.92
C ILE A 499 5.23 -4.09 -10.99
N PHE A 500 4.11 -4.57 -10.46
CA PHE A 500 3.23 -3.78 -9.61
C PHE A 500 3.15 -4.38 -8.21
N THR A 501 3.22 -3.51 -7.21
CA THR A 501 3.06 -3.86 -5.79
C THR A 501 2.19 -2.83 -5.11
N VAL A 502 1.51 -3.24 -4.04
CA VAL A 502 0.71 -2.37 -3.18
C VAL A 502 1.22 -2.44 -1.75
N ARG A 503 1.16 -1.32 -1.04
CA ARG A 503 1.45 -1.23 0.40
C ARG A 503 0.19 -0.78 1.13
N GLY A 504 -0.05 -1.36 2.30
CA GLY A 504 -1.06 -0.89 3.25
C GLY A 504 -0.53 0.29 4.05
N ILE A 505 -1.43 1.11 4.58
CA ILE A 505 -1.10 2.28 5.40
C ILE A 505 -1.89 2.20 6.72
N ASN A 506 -1.19 2.31 7.87
CA ASN A 506 -1.82 2.34 9.19
C ASN A 506 -2.30 3.76 9.59
N SER A 507 -2.82 3.92 10.81
CA SER A 507 -3.31 5.24 11.27
C SER A 507 -2.18 6.26 11.50
N LEU A 508 -0.93 5.79 11.61
CA LEU A 508 0.28 6.60 11.79
C LEU A 508 0.91 7.01 10.44
N ASP A 509 0.22 6.79 9.32
CA ASP A 509 0.70 7.06 7.96
C ASP A 509 1.97 6.27 7.55
N CYS A 510 2.24 5.14 8.22
CA CYS A 510 3.37 4.24 7.93
C CYS A 510 2.99 3.16 6.94
N PHE A 511 3.89 2.85 6.01
CA PHE A 511 3.69 1.78 5.03
C PHE A 511 3.99 0.40 5.61
N SER A 512 3.17 -0.58 5.24
CA SER A 512 3.53 -2.01 5.36
C SER A 512 4.73 -2.35 4.47
N PRO A 513 5.34 -3.54 4.59
CA PRO A 513 6.15 -4.10 3.49
C PRO A 513 5.34 -4.19 2.18
N PRO A 514 6.00 -4.16 1.00
CA PRO A 514 5.33 -4.32 -0.29
C PRO A 514 4.67 -5.70 -0.42
N SER A 515 3.53 -5.75 -1.10
CA SER A 515 2.86 -6.99 -1.48
C SER A 515 3.75 -7.90 -2.34
N ASN A 516 3.25 -9.10 -2.64
CA ASN A 516 3.75 -9.88 -3.76
C ASN A 516 3.78 -9.05 -5.06
N GLU A 517 4.71 -9.40 -5.95
CA GLU A 517 4.82 -8.80 -7.27
C GLU A 517 3.71 -9.30 -8.20
N VAL A 518 3.04 -8.37 -8.88
CA VAL A 518 2.12 -8.66 -9.98
C VAL A 518 2.77 -8.20 -11.27
N ILE A 519 3.12 -9.15 -12.13
CA ILE A 519 3.80 -8.90 -13.40
C ILE A 519 2.75 -8.84 -14.50
N THR A 520 2.64 -7.70 -15.19
CA THR A 520 1.77 -7.56 -16.37
C THR A 520 2.57 -7.60 -17.66
N ARG A 521 1.95 -8.09 -18.74
CA ARG A 521 2.55 -8.07 -20.08
C ARG A 521 1.55 -7.60 -21.13
N VAL A 522 1.92 -6.53 -21.82
CA VAL A 522 1.27 -6.09 -23.05
C VAL A 522 1.75 -6.97 -24.19
N LEU A 523 0.82 -7.72 -24.79
CA LEU A 523 1.06 -8.58 -25.93
C LEU A 523 0.85 -7.77 -27.22
N ALA A 524 1.82 -7.81 -28.12
CA ALA A 524 1.70 -7.17 -29.43
C ALA A 524 0.52 -7.76 -30.21
N LEU A 525 -0.19 -6.91 -30.97
CA LEU A 525 -1.20 -7.42 -31.88
C LEU A 525 -0.55 -8.24 -33.01
N PRO A 526 -1.23 -9.29 -33.51
CA PRO A 526 -0.75 -9.99 -34.69
C PRO A 526 -0.63 -9.02 -35.87
N PRO A 527 0.35 -9.21 -36.77
CA PRO A 527 0.49 -8.38 -37.97
C PRO A 527 -0.81 -8.31 -38.76
N LYS A 528 -1.06 -7.16 -39.40
CA LYS A 528 -2.21 -6.99 -40.30
C LYS A 528 -2.21 -8.10 -41.36
N PRO A 529 -3.29 -8.92 -41.48
CA PRO A 529 -3.37 -9.96 -42.48
C PRO A 529 -3.60 -9.35 -43.87
N ASN A 530 -3.04 -10.00 -44.89
CA ASN A 530 -3.32 -9.72 -46.30
C ASN A 530 -4.29 -10.77 -46.85
N ILE A 531 -5.11 -10.39 -47.82
CA ILE A 531 -5.97 -11.31 -48.55
C ILE A 531 -5.27 -11.68 -49.86
N ILE A 532 -5.03 -12.97 -50.07
CA ILE A 532 -4.45 -13.52 -51.30
C ILE A 532 -5.58 -14.14 -52.11
N MET A 533 -5.68 -13.78 -53.39
CA MET A 533 -6.70 -14.33 -54.29
C MET A 533 -6.10 -15.44 -55.15
N SER A 534 -6.84 -16.54 -55.34
CA SER A 534 -6.43 -17.64 -56.23
C SER A 534 -6.37 -17.25 -57.70
N SER A 535 -7.19 -16.26 -58.08
CA SER A 535 -7.34 -15.73 -59.43
C SER A 535 -7.63 -14.23 -59.36
N GLY A 536 -7.79 -13.58 -60.52
CA GLY A 536 -8.17 -12.16 -60.57
C GLY A 536 -9.49 -11.87 -59.82
N PRO A 537 -9.76 -10.57 -59.52
CA PRO A 537 -10.88 -10.14 -58.69
C PRO A 537 -12.25 -10.26 -59.36
N THR A 538 -12.31 -10.64 -60.63
CA THR A 538 -13.56 -10.80 -61.37
C THR A 538 -13.56 -12.11 -62.14
N ALA A 539 -14.66 -12.85 -62.04
CA ALA A 539 -14.87 -14.09 -62.79
C ALA A 539 -16.32 -14.21 -63.23
N CYS A 540 -16.58 -15.15 -64.14
CA CYS A 540 -17.94 -15.51 -64.52
C CYS A 540 -18.51 -16.51 -63.51
N GLU A 541 -19.83 -16.53 -63.35
CA GLU A 541 -20.56 -17.53 -62.57
C GLU A 541 -20.07 -18.94 -62.90
N GLY A 542 -20.04 -19.84 -61.93
CA GLY A 542 -19.52 -21.20 -62.09
C GLY A 542 -17.99 -21.32 -62.18
N ALA A 543 -17.24 -20.21 -62.30
CA ALA A 543 -15.84 -20.18 -61.87
C ALA A 543 -15.76 -19.94 -60.35
N THR A 544 -14.67 -20.38 -59.73
CA THR A 544 -14.48 -20.21 -58.27
C THR A 544 -13.38 -19.20 -58.02
N ILE A 545 -13.69 -18.15 -57.26
CA ILE A 545 -12.68 -17.27 -56.68
C ILE A 545 -12.49 -17.69 -55.23
N THR A 546 -11.29 -18.13 -54.87
CA THR A 546 -10.93 -18.47 -53.50
C THR A 546 -10.04 -17.38 -52.91
N LEU A 547 -10.44 -16.85 -51.77
CA LEU A 547 -9.62 -15.96 -50.95
C LEU A 547 -8.92 -16.76 -49.87
N TYR A 548 -7.64 -16.51 -49.67
CA TYR A 548 -6.85 -17.04 -48.56
C TYR A 548 -6.44 -15.89 -47.65
N ALA A 549 -6.60 -16.09 -46.35
CA ALA A 549 -6.05 -15.17 -45.36
C ALA A 549 -4.56 -15.47 -45.16
N SER A 550 -3.70 -14.47 -45.31
CA SER A 550 -2.31 -14.59 -44.87
C SER A 550 -2.20 -14.28 -43.38
N GLY A 551 -1.34 -14.99 -42.66
CA GLY A 551 -1.01 -14.66 -41.27
C GLY A 551 -1.02 -15.87 -40.34
N PHE A 552 -0.50 -15.66 -39.13
CA PHE A 552 -0.45 -16.68 -38.09
C PHE A 552 -1.72 -16.59 -37.23
N GLY A 553 -2.35 -17.73 -36.96
CA GLY A 553 -3.54 -17.83 -36.09
C GLY A 553 -4.86 -18.09 -36.82
N LYS A 554 -5.98 -18.02 -36.09
CA LYS A 554 -7.32 -18.32 -36.61
C LYS A 554 -7.92 -17.12 -37.30
N SER A 555 -8.37 -17.28 -38.54
CA SER A 555 -8.98 -16.23 -39.35
C SER A 555 -10.45 -15.99 -38.98
N PHE A 556 -10.88 -14.73 -39.07
CA PHE A 556 -12.27 -14.31 -38.88
C PHE A 556 -12.63 -13.33 -40.00
N TRP A 557 -13.48 -13.77 -40.90
CA TRP A 557 -13.92 -12.98 -42.04
C TRP A 557 -15.12 -12.11 -41.68
N SER A 558 -15.25 -10.97 -42.35
CA SER A 558 -16.44 -10.08 -42.30
C SER A 558 -17.77 -10.77 -42.68
N THR A 559 -17.73 -11.96 -43.28
CA THR A 559 -18.89 -12.80 -43.59
C THR A 559 -19.32 -13.71 -42.43
N ASN A 560 -18.71 -13.58 -41.25
CA ASN A 560 -18.83 -14.48 -40.09
C ASN A 560 -18.26 -15.89 -40.30
N ASP A 561 -17.46 -16.11 -41.35
CA ASP A 561 -16.70 -17.34 -41.54
C ASP A 561 -15.41 -17.33 -40.72
N SER A 562 -14.96 -18.50 -40.23
CA SER A 562 -13.73 -18.65 -39.45
C SER A 562 -12.71 -19.64 -40.02
N THR A 563 -12.92 -20.06 -41.27
CA THR A 563 -12.00 -20.92 -42.02
C THR A 563 -10.85 -20.10 -42.61
N GLY A 564 -9.75 -20.78 -42.98
CA GLY A 564 -8.58 -20.13 -43.59
C GLY A 564 -8.82 -19.60 -45.01
N SER A 565 -9.96 -19.93 -45.62
CA SER A 565 -10.28 -19.54 -47.00
C SER A 565 -11.76 -19.35 -47.25
N LEU A 566 -12.12 -18.35 -48.05
CA LEU A 566 -13.50 -18.15 -48.53
C LEU A 566 -13.62 -18.49 -50.02
N MET A 567 -14.72 -19.13 -50.40
CA MET A 567 -15.03 -19.44 -51.80
C MET A 567 -16.27 -18.69 -52.27
N PHE A 568 -16.16 -18.06 -53.44
CA PHE A 568 -17.27 -17.38 -54.10
C PHE A 568 -17.54 -18.04 -55.45
N THR A 569 -18.80 -18.41 -55.68
CA THR A 569 -19.27 -19.09 -56.91
C THR A 569 -20.55 -18.51 -57.49
N LYS A 570 -21.34 -17.79 -56.69
CA LYS A 570 -22.62 -17.21 -57.08
C LYS A 570 -22.44 -15.78 -57.61
N PRO A 571 -23.27 -15.30 -58.55
CA PRO A 571 -23.22 -13.94 -59.04
C PRO A 571 -23.40 -12.91 -57.92
N GLY A 572 -22.63 -11.83 -57.96
CA GLY A 572 -22.69 -10.75 -56.99
C GLY A 572 -21.39 -9.99 -56.84
N ASP A 573 -21.49 -8.81 -56.24
CA ASP A 573 -20.34 -8.01 -55.82
C ASP A 573 -20.13 -8.20 -54.31
N TYR A 574 -18.96 -8.72 -53.93
CA TYR A 574 -18.60 -9.03 -52.55
C TYR A 574 -17.49 -8.09 -52.09
N SER A 575 -17.64 -7.53 -50.89
CA SER A 575 -16.60 -6.78 -50.20
C SER A 575 -16.30 -7.46 -48.89
N VAL A 576 -15.08 -7.98 -48.74
CA VAL A 576 -14.70 -8.76 -47.56
C VAL A 576 -13.37 -8.32 -46.99
N SER A 577 -13.30 -8.26 -45.67
CA SER A 577 -12.07 -8.14 -44.89
C SER A 577 -11.91 -9.34 -43.98
N VAL A 578 -10.67 -9.56 -43.53
CA VAL A 578 -10.31 -10.60 -42.56
C VAL A 578 -9.50 -10.00 -41.41
N LYS A 579 -9.68 -10.54 -40.22
CA LYS A 579 -8.78 -10.34 -39.07
C LYS A 579 -8.32 -11.70 -38.55
N VAL A 580 -7.16 -11.74 -37.90
CA VAL A 580 -6.62 -12.97 -37.32
C VAL A 580 -6.56 -12.86 -35.80
N ARG A 581 -6.70 -14.00 -35.12
CA ARG A 581 -6.47 -14.13 -33.68
C ARG A 581 -5.32 -15.09 -33.44
N ASP A 582 -4.32 -14.66 -32.68
CA ASP A 582 -3.21 -15.54 -32.28
C ASP A 582 -3.60 -16.52 -31.16
N GLU A 583 -2.63 -17.32 -30.73
CA GLU A 583 -2.79 -18.30 -29.64
C GLU A 583 -3.01 -17.63 -28.27
N ASN A 584 -2.55 -16.39 -28.10
CA ASN A 584 -2.74 -15.62 -26.87
C ASN A 584 -4.09 -14.89 -26.82
N GLY A 585 -4.89 -14.97 -27.89
CA GLY A 585 -6.21 -14.35 -28.00
C GLY A 585 -6.20 -12.92 -28.54
N CYS A 586 -5.05 -12.37 -28.94
CA CYS A 586 -4.94 -11.02 -29.50
C CYS A 586 -5.40 -10.98 -30.94
N VAL A 587 -6.16 -9.93 -31.28
CA VAL A 587 -6.84 -9.79 -32.57
C VAL A 587 -6.18 -8.68 -33.37
N SER A 588 -5.78 -8.97 -34.60
CA SER A 588 -5.21 -7.99 -35.51
C SER A 588 -6.23 -6.90 -35.88
N VAL A 589 -5.74 -5.79 -36.40
CA VAL A 589 -6.58 -4.89 -37.21
C VAL A 589 -7.12 -5.63 -38.45
N ASN A 590 -8.18 -5.11 -39.05
CA ASN A 590 -8.73 -5.66 -40.29
C ASN A 590 -7.71 -5.54 -41.44
N SER A 591 -7.72 -6.53 -42.33
CA SER A 591 -7.07 -6.45 -43.64
C SER A 591 -7.63 -5.28 -44.46
N ASP A 592 -6.94 -4.94 -45.55
CA ASP A 592 -7.58 -4.16 -46.61
C ASP A 592 -8.76 -4.95 -47.18
N VAL A 593 -9.78 -4.23 -47.64
CA VAL A 593 -11.01 -4.83 -48.17
C VAL A 593 -10.74 -5.40 -49.56
N ALA A 594 -10.90 -6.71 -49.71
CA ALA A 594 -10.92 -7.37 -51.01
C ALA A 594 -12.29 -7.19 -51.66
N LYS A 595 -12.30 -6.68 -52.89
CA LYS A 595 -13.50 -6.54 -53.72
C LYS A 595 -13.49 -7.62 -54.79
N ILE A 596 -14.54 -8.43 -54.81
CA ILE A 596 -14.71 -9.52 -55.75
C ILE A 596 -16.01 -9.29 -56.52
N SER A 597 -16.02 -9.62 -57.81
CA SER A 597 -17.22 -9.58 -58.62
C SER A 597 -17.39 -10.88 -59.39
N ILE A 598 -18.51 -11.58 -59.18
CA ILE A 598 -18.90 -12.72 -60.01
C ILE A 598 -19.99 -12.24 -60.94
N LYS A 599 -19.66 -12.18 -62.24
CA LYS A 599 -20.60 -11.78 -63.28
C LYS A 599 -21.49 -12.96 -63.66
N PRO A 600 -22.82 -12.76 -63.80
CA PRO A 600 -23.72 -13.84 -64.17
C PRO A 600 -23.34 -14.41 -65.54
N ARG A 601 -23.58 -15.71 -65.74
CA ARG A 601 -23.49 -16.28 -67.09
C ARG A 601 -24.73 -15.90 -67.89
N PRO A 602 -24.61 -15.79 -69.22
CA PRO A 602 -25.79 -15.68 -70.05
C PRO A 602 -26.65 -16.94 -69.98
N GLU A 603 -27.94 -16.80 -70.20
CA GLU A 603 -28.87 -17.90 -70.33
C GLU A 603 -28.53 -18.78 -71.55
N GLN A 604 -28.93 -20.05 -71.50
CA GLN A 604 -28.70 -21.00 -72.57
C GLN A 604 -29.52 -20.59 -73.82
N PRO A 605 -28.89 -20.35 -74.98
CA PRO A 605 -29.62 -19.93 -76.17
C PRO A 605 -30.38 -21.10 -76.81
N THR A 606 -31.42 -20.78 -77.59
CA THR A 606 -32.13 -21.73 -78.45
C THR A 606 -31.74 -21.53 -79.91
N ILE A 607 -31.84 -22.59 -80.73
CA ILE A 607 -31.59 -22.51 -82.17
C ILE A 607 -32.90 -22.75 -82.91
N ALA A 608 -33.21 -21.88 -83.87
CA ALA A 608 -34.33 -22.01 -84.78
C ALA A 608 -33.85 -22.02 -86.23
N GLN A 609 -34.56 -22.75 -87.09
CA GLN A 609 -34.38 -22.65 -88.54
C GLN A 609 -35.31 -21.55 -89.07
N ILE A 610 -34.72 -20.49 -89.63
CA ILE A 610 -35.44 -19.28 -90.08
C ILE A 610 -35.46 -19.14 -91.61
N GLY A 611 -34.84 -20.08 -92.33
CA GLY A 611 -34.72 -20.09 -93.78
C GLY A 611 -34.42 -21.47 -94.34
N ALA A 612 -34.26 -21.56 -95.67
CA ALA A 612 -33.90 -22.82 -96.33
C ALA A 612 -32.48 -23.27 -95.97
N PHE A 613 -31.59 -22.29 -95.74
CA PHE A 613 -30.19 -22.51 -95.37
C PHE A 613 -29.76 -21.80 -94.08
N SER A 614 -30.66 -21.04 -93.45
CA SER A 614 -30.35 -20.13 -92.34
C SER A 614 -30.82 -20.67 -90.97
N LEU A 615 -29.92 -20.64 -89.99
CA LEU A 615 -30.17 -20.93 -88.59
C LEU A 615 -29.96 -19.66 -87.77
N GLU A 616 -30.81 -19.41 -86.78
CA GLU A 616 -30.68 -18.31 -85.84
C GLU A 616 -30.51 -18.84 -84.42
N ALA A 617 -29.55 -18.29 -83.69
CA ALA A 617 -29.45 -18.45 -82.25
C ALA A 617 -30.22 -17.31 -81.59
N GLU A 618 -31.26 -17.68 -80.85
CA GLU A 618 -32.16 -16.77 -80.17
C GLU A 618 -31.83 -16.72 -78.67
N GLN A 619 -31.88 -15.50 -78.13
CA GLN A 619 -31.86 -15.24 -76.70
C GLN A 619 -33.09 -14.41 -76.34
N MET A 620 -33.92 -14.92 -75.43
CA MET A 620 -35.25 -14.34 -75.18
C MET A 620 -35.25 -13.24 -74.10
N THR A 621 -34.31 -13.27 -73.18
CA THR A 621 -34.38 -12.54 -71.90
C THR A 621 -33.29 -11.48 -71.74
N GLU A 622 -32.22 -11.56 -72.54
CA GLU A 622 -31.09 -10.64 -72.40
C GLU A 622 -30.36 -10.40 -73.72
N LYS A 623 -29.69 -9.24 -73.80
CA LYS A 623 -28.82 -8.89 -74.92
C LYS A 623 -27.45 -9.55 -74.74
N ILE A 624 -26.99 -10.22 -75.80
CA ILE A 624 -25.68 -10.88 -75.86
C ILE A 624 -24.78 -10.18 -76.89
N ASP A 625 -23.46 -10.35 -76.77
CA ASP A 625 -22.49 -9.67 -77.64
C ASP A 625 -22.08 -10.50 -78.86
N ALA A 626 -22.03 -11.83 -78.71
CA ALA A 626 -21.73 -12.75 -79.80
C ALA A 626 -22.28 -14.15 -79.52
N TYR A 627 -22.33 -14.99 -80.56
CA TYR A 627 -22.51 -16.43 -80.44
C TYR A 627 -21.25 -17.19 -80.85
N GLU A 628 -20.96 -18.31 -80.21
CA GLU A 628 -19.98 -19.30 -80.64
C GLU A 628 -20.71 -20.52 -81.15
N TRP A 629 -20.62 -20.77 -82.46
CA TRP A 629 -21.29 -21.89 -83.11
C TRP A 629 -20.36 -23.09 -83.26
N ARG A 630 -20.93 -24.28 -83.11
CA ARG A 630 -20.30 -25.54 -83.54
C ARG A 630 -21.20 -26.28 -84.49
N LYS A 631 -20.59 -26.97 -85.45
CA LYS A 631 -21.22 -27.94 -86.33
C LYS A 631 -20.51 -29.28 -86.16
N ASP A 632 -21.25 -30.31 -85.77
CA ASP A 632 -20.71 -31.66 -85.53
C ASP A 632 -19.44 -31.59 -84.63
N ASP A 633 -19.57 -30.85 -83.52
CA ASP A 633 -18.53 -30.50 -82.54
C ASP A 633 -17.35 -29.63 -83.02
N ALA A 634 -17.24 -29.34 -84.32
CA ALA A 634 -16.23 -28.43 -84.85
C ALA A 634 -16.66 -26.96 -84.75
N PHE A 635 -15.77 -26.08 -84.31
CA PHE A 635 -16.06 -24.63 -84.22
C PHE A 635 -16.24 -24.00 -85.60
N LEU A 636 -17.23 -23.12 -85.69
CA LEU A 636 -17.38 -22.19 -86.81
C LEU A 636 -16.71 -20.85 -86.47
N THR A 637 -16.19 -20.17 -87.50
CA THR A 637 -15.49 -18.89 -87.34
C THR A 637 -16.43 -17.71 -87.13
N THR A 638 -17.69 -17.83 -87.55
CA THR A 638 -18.70 -16.78 -87.42
C THR A 638 -19.13 -16.56 -85.96
N ARG A 639 -19.42 -15.30 -85.63
CA ARG A 639 -19.88 -14.83 -84.32
C ARG A 639 -21.31 -14.29 -84.33
N ALA A 640 -21.96 -14.30 -85.50
CA ALA A 640 -23.28 -13.71 -85.72
C ALA A 640 -24.41 -14.53 -85.08
N SER A 641 -25.56 -13.88 -84.87
CA SER A 641 -26.81 -14.54 -84.44
C SER A 641 -27.38 -15.45 -85.50
N ILE A 642 -27.16 -15.13 -86.78
CA ILE A 642 -27.62 -15.92 -87.92
C ILE A 642 -26.42 -16.53 -88.63
N ILE A 643 -26.52 -17.82 -88.92
CA ILE A 643 -25.53 -18.55 -89.69
C ILE A 643 -26.19 -19.31 -90.83
N LYS A 644 -25.39 -19.68 -91.81
CA LYS A 644 -25.85 -20.40 -93.00
C LYS A 644 -25.16 -21.76 -93.11
N SER A 645 -25.89 -22.79 -93.54
CA SER A 645 -25.29 -24.09 -93.88
C SER A 645 -25.96 -24.76 -95.07
N ALA A 646 -25.14 -25.21 -96.03
CA ALA A 646 -25.58 -25.96 -97.22
C ALA A 646 -25.54 -27.49 -97.04
N LYS A 647 -25.06 -27.97 -95.87
CA LYS A 647 -24.86 -29.39 -95.55
C LYS A 647 -25.62 -29.72 -94.27
N PRO A 648 -26.21 -30.92 -94.14
CA PRO A 648 -26.79 -31.36 -92.88
C PRO A 648 -25.74 -31.42 -91.77
N GLY A 649 -26.19 -31.40 -90.52
CA GLY A 649 -25.35 -31.56 -89.33
C GLY A 649 -26.04 -31.12 -88.05
N PHE A 650 -25.40 -31.38 -86.92
CA PHE A 650 -25.86 -30.94 -85.61
C PHE A 650 -25.20 -29.62 -85.23
N PHE A 651 -26.01 -28.63 -84.92
CA PHE A 651 -25.55 -27.30 -84.53
C PHE A 651 -25.76 -27.05 -83.05
N THR A 652 -24.76 -26.48 -82.38
CA THR A 652 -24.90 -25.94 -81.03
C THR A 652 -24.39 -24.50 -81.02
N ALA A 653 -25.07 -23.64 -80.28
CA ALA A 653 -24.70 -22.24 -80.10
C ALA A 653 -24.41 -21.98 -78.62
N THR A 654 -23.35 -21.24 -78.34
CA THR A 654 -23.04 -20.72 -77.00
C THR A 654 -23.11 -19.20 -77.04
N ALA A 655 -24.01 -18.60 -76.29
CA ALA A 655 -24.07 -17.15 -76.13
C ALA A 655 -22.87 -16.66 -75.32
N VAL A 656 -22.25 -15.57 -75.79
CA VAL A 656 -21.12 -14.88 -75.14
C VAL A 656 -21.57 -13.47 -74.78
N LYS A 657 -21.38 -13.11 -73.51
CA LYS A 657 -21.61 -11.76 -72.99
C LYS A 657 -20.32 -11.21 -72.41
N ASN A 658 -19.96 -10.03 -72.87
CA ASN A 658 -18.73 -9.34 -72.57
C ASN A 658 -18.96 -8.32 -71.46
N TYR A 659 -18.27 -8.49 -70.34
CA TYR A 659 -18.26 -7.54 -69.25
C TYR A 659 -16.99 -6.69 -69.35
N GLN A 660 -17.17 -5.38 -69.43
CA GLN A 660 -16.05 -4.43 -69.30
C GLN A 660 -15.57 -4.41 -67.86
N LEU A 661 -14.30 -4.76 -67.66
CA LEU A 661 -13.64 -4.69 -66.38
C LEU A 661 -13.05 -3.29 -66.17
N ALA A 662 -12.83 -2.90 -64.91
CA ALA A 662 -12.20 -1.63 -64.56
C ALA A 662 -10.78 -1.45 -65.14
N THR A 663 -10.14 -2.54 -65.58
CA THR A 663 -8.80 -2.56 -66.19
C THR A 663 -8.81 -2.39 -67.71
N ASN A 664 -9.94 -1.98 -68.32
CA ASN A 664 -10.17 -1.96 -69.79
C ASN A 664 -10.02 -3.34 -70.46
N GLN A 665 -10.00 -4.41 -69.68
CA GLN A 665 -10.05 -5.79 -70.17
C GLN A 665 -11.50 -6.24 -70.33
N ILE A 666 -11.74 -7.11 -71.31
CA ILE A 666 -13.06 -7.68 -71.57
C ILE A 666 -13.10 -9.10 -71.01
N LEU A 667 -14.05 -9.36 -70.08
CA LEU A 667 -14.35 -10.69 -69.60
C LEU A 667 -15.55 -11.27 -70.37
N GLY A 668 -15.32 -12.23 -71.24
CA GLY A 668 -16.37 -12.93 -71.98
C GLY A 668 -16.93 -14.12 -71.20
N CYS A 669 -18.11 -13.95 -70.61
CA CYS A 669 -18.85 -15.02 -69.95
C CYS A 669 -19.71 -15.80 -70.95
N ARG A 670 -19.58 -17.13 -70.90
CA ARG A 670 -20.28 -18.06 -71.80
C ARG A 670 -21.45 -18.70 -71.09
N SER A 671 -22.56 -18.82 -71.80
CA SER A 671 -23.68 -19.68 -71.42
C SER A 671 -23.29 -21.17 -71.46
N ILE A 672 -24.17 -22.02 -70.97
CA ILE A 672 -24.14 -23.45 -71.32
C ILE A 672 -24.52 -23.58 -72.81
N PRO A 673 -23.87 -24.44 -73.61
CA PRO A 673 -24.22 -24.62 -75.02
C PRO A 673 -25.70 -25.00 -75.19
N SER A 674 -26.35 -24.53 -76.25
CA SER A 674 -27.73 -24.92 -76.61
C SER A 674 -27.85 -26.45 -76.72
N LYS A 675 -29.09 -26.96 -76.67
CA LYS A 675 -29.35 -28.32 -77.15
C LYS A 675 -28.92 -28.43 -78.63
N ALA A 676 -28.40 -29.59 -79.03
CA ALA A 676 -28.00 -29.83 -80.41
C ALA A 676 -29.23 -29.76 -81.33
N PHE A 677 -29.18 -28.85 -82.31
CA PHE A 677 -30.20 -28.68 -83.31
C PHE A 677 -29.84 -29.45 -84.58
N SER A 678 -30.69 -30.41 -84.96
CA SER A 678 -30.50 -31.18 -86.19
C SER A 678 -30.99 -30.38 -87.38
N PHE A 679 -30.07 -29.88 -88.20
CA PHE A 679 -30.41 -29.14 -89.40
C PHE A 679 -30.28 -30.02 -90.64
N ILE A 680 -31.33 -30.03 -91.47
CA ILE A 680 -31.35 -30.69 -92.78
C ILE A 680 -31.72 -29.62 -93.81
N PRO A 681 -30.80 -29.22 -94.70
CA PRO A 681 -31.11 -28.24 -95.73
C PRO A 681 -32.13 -28.82 -96.71
N ASN A 682 -33.04 -27.97 -97.22
CA ASN A 682 -34.01 -28.39 -98.22
C ASN A 682 -33.30 -28.85 -99.51
N THR A 683 -33.49 -30.11 -99.90
CA THR A 683 -32.79 -30.75 -101.02
C THR A 683 -33.39 -30.43 -102.39
N GLU A 684 -34.61 -29.91 -102.45
CA GLU A 684 -35.28 -29.53 -103.70
C GLU A 684 -34.76 -28.20 -104.26
N ILE A 685 -34.14 -27.38 -103.41
CA ILE A 685 -33.58 -26.08 -103.79
C ILE A 685 -32.12 -26.29 -104.24
N LYS A 686 -31.87 -26.14 -105.55
CA LYS A 686 -30.54 -26.33 -106.13
C LYS A 686 -29.56 -25.22 -105.74
N ASN A 687 -29.80 -23.96 -106.14
CA ASN A 687 -28.84 -22.88 -105.86
C ASN A 687 -29.47 -21.60 -105.27
N LEU A 688 -30.63 -21.13 -105.74
CA LEU A 688 -31.31 -19.94 -105.20
C LEU A 688 -32.75 -20.29 -104.77
N VAL A 689 -33.17 -19.78 -103.62
CA VAL A 689 -34.58 -19.70 -103.24
C VAL A 689 -34.99 -18.26 -103.08
N VAL A 690 -36.20 -17.97 -103.56
CA VAL A 690 -36.85 -16.67 -103.42
C VAL A 690 -38.22 -16.92 -102.82
N TYR A 691 -38.47 -16.33 -101.65
CA TYR A 691 -39.67 -16.57 -100.87
C TYR A 691 -40.11 -15.29 -100.13
N PRO A 692 -41.39 -15.11 -99.79
CA PRO A 692 -42.51 -15.97 -100.19
C PRO A 692 -42.77 -15.87 -101.71
N ASN A 693 -43.39 -16.90 -102.27
CA ASN A 693 -43.87 -16.91 -103.65
C ASN A 693 -45.15 -17.77 -103.70
N PRO A 694 -46.36 -17.18 -103.79
CA PRO A 694 -46.66 -15.78 -104.15
C PRO A 694 -46.16 -14.74 -103.14
N VAL A 695 -45.84 -13.54 -103.63
CA VAL A 695 -45.35 -12.38 -102.89
C VAL A 695 -46.55 -11.50 -102.53
N THR A 696 -46.92 -11.44 -101.25
CA THR A 696 -48.16 -10.80 -100.79
C THR A 696 -47.99 -9.40 -100.22
N ASP A 697 -46.82 -9.07 -99.70
CA ASP A 697 -46.48 -7.77 -99.11
C ASP A 697 -45.53 -6.95 -100.01
N GLY A 698 -45.25 -7.46 -101.21
CA GLY A 698 -44.30 -6.89 -102.13
C GLY A 698 -42.83 -7.08 -101.72
N VAL A 699 -42.52 -7.89 -100.72
CA VAL A 699 -41.14 -8.14 -100.28
C VAL A 699 -40.75 -9.59 -100.54
N VAL A 700 -39.56 -9.80 -101.10
CA VAL A 700 -39.00 -11.13 -101.27
C VAL A 700 -37.67 -11.28 -100.54
N TYR A 701 -37.49 -12.43 -99.93
CA TYR A 701 -36.24 -12.87 -99.34
C TYR A 701 -35.50 -13.76 -100.33
N LEU A 702 -34.23 -13.42 -100.53
CA LEU A 702 -33.27 -14.18 -101.31
C LEU A 702 -32.40 -14.99 -100.35
N GLU A 703 -32.29 -16.29 -100.59
CA GLU A 703 -31.24 -17.12 -100.01
C GLU A 703 -30.61 -17.97 -101.10
N ALA A 704 -29.28 -17.90 -101.22
CA ALA A 704 -28.52 -18.82 -102.05
C ALA A 704 -27.98 -19.97 -101.21
N ARG A 705 -27.71 -21.11 -101.84
CA ARG A 705 -27.07 -22.26 -101.18
C ARG A 705 -25.61 -21.99 -100.84
N GLU A 706 -24.88 -21.34 -101.74
CA GLU A 706 -23.50 -20.91 -101.54
C GLU A 706 -23.43 -19.42 -101.26
N ASP A 707 -22.31 -18.96 -100.73
CA ASP A 707 -22.06 -17.54 -100.49
C ASP A 707 -21.73 -16.86 -101.81
N LEU A 708 -22.56 -15.89 -102.18
CA LEU A 708 -22.44 -15.17 -103.44
C LEU A 708 -22.21 -13.69 -103.15
N SER A 709 -21.33 -13.04 -103.91
CA SER A 709 -21.09 -11.60 -103.87
C SER A 709 -21.31 -10.96 -105.23
N ASP A 710 -21.45 -9.63 -105.23
CA ASP A 710 -21.46 -8.80 -106.44
C ASP A 710 -22.55 -9.21 -107.44
N LEU A 711 -23.72 -9.56 -106.92
CA LEU A 711 -24.85 -10.04 -107.72
C LEU A 711 -25.68 -8.85 -108.21
N ILE A 712 -26.16 -8.95 -109.44
CA ILE A 712 -27.17 -8.05 -110.01
C ILE A 712 -28.49 -8.81 -109.97
N PHE A 713 -29.46 -8.26 -109.25
CA PHE A 713 -30.83 -8.73 -109.21
C PHE A 713 -31.63 -7.95 -110.25
N THR A 714 -32.14 -8.62 -111.27
CA THR A 714 -32.91 -8.01 -112.36
C THR A 714 -34.28 -8.66 -112.46
N VAL A 715 -35.31 -7.85 -112.67
CA VAL A 715 -36.70 -8.28 -112.84
C VAL A 715 -37.15 -8.04 -114.27
N TYR A 716 -37.76 -9.05 -114.87
CA TYR A 716 -38.36 -9.03 -116.19
C TYR A 716 -39.85 -9.35 -116.09
N ASN A 717 -40.67 -8.82 -117.00
CA ASN A 717 -42.07 -9.25 -117.15
C ASN A 717 -42.13 -10.62 -117.89
N THR A 718 -43.32 -11.23 -117.99
CA THR A 718 -43.51 -12.54 -118.65
C THR A 718 -43.11 -12.57 -120.13
N SER A 719 -43.02 -11.42 -120.80
CA SER A 719 -42.56 -11.29 -122.19
C SER A 719 -41.04 -11.11 -122.31
N GLY A 720 -40.30 -11.12 -121.19
CA GLY A 720 -38.85 -10.94 -121.16
C GLY A 720 -38.37 -9.49 -121.21
N LYS A 721 -39.29 -8.50 -121.11
CA LYS A 721 -38.92 -7.07 -121.07
C LYS A 721 -38.40 -6.71 -119.69
N PHE A 722 -37.29 -5.98 -119.65
CA PHE A 722 -36.71 -5.43 -118.41
C PHE A 722 -37.71 -4.53 -117.68
N VAL A 723 -37.76 -4.67 -116.34
CA VAL A 723 -38.63 -3.88 -115.46
C VAL A 723 -37.81 -3.13 -114.42
N TYR A 724 -36.92 -3.83 -113.71
CA TYR A 724 -36.18 -3.28 -112.58
C TYR A 724 -34.84 -4.01 -112.42
N SER A 725 -33.84 -3.34 -111.83
CA SER A 725 -32.62 -4.00 -111.38
C SER A 725 -32.01 -3.29 -110.18
N THR A 726 -31.37 -4.06 -109.30
CA THR A 726 -30.58 -3.57 -108.18
C THR A 726 -29.34 -4.42 -107.95
N LEU A 727 -28.36 -3.88 -107.24
CA LEU A 727 -27.19 -4.62 -106.80
C LEU A 727 -27.50 -5.33 -105.48
N VAL A 728 -27.09 -6.59 -105.37
CA VAL A 728 -27.05 -7.39 -104.14
C VAL A 728 -25.58 -7.65 -103.83
N PRO A 729 -24.94 -6.79 -103.01
CA PRO A 729 -23.48 -6.84 -102.80
C PRO A 729 -23.00 -8.16 -102.21
N SER A 730 -23.81 -8.77 -101.34
CA SER A 730 -23.53 -10.07 -100.74
C SER A 730 -24.82 -10.80 -100.37
N LEU A 731 -24.83 -12.11 -100.62
CA LEU A 731 -25.86 -13.08 -100.26
C LEU A 731 -25.26 -14.22 -99.39
N THR A 732 -24.36 -13.85 -98.48
CA THR A 732 -23.81 -14.73 -97.43
C THR A 732 -24.85 -15.05 -96.34
N GLU A 733 -25.86 -14.20 -96.22
CA GLU A 733 -27.04 -14.34 -95.36
C GLU A 733 -28.30 -14.05 -96.19
N ARG A 734 -29.48 -14.32 -95.65
CA ARG A 734 -30.75 -13.94 -96.27
C ARG A 734 -30.79 -12.44 -96.57
N ARG A 735 -31.16 -12.06 -97.80
CA ARG A 735 -31.34 -10.66 -98.18
C ARG A 735 -32.77 -10.36 -98.53
N GLU A 736 -33.28 -9.27 -97.98
CA GLU A 736 -34.59 -8.72 -98.31
C GLU A 736 -34.49 -7.82 -99.55
N ILE A 737 -35.41 -8.00 -100.50
CA ILE A 737 -35.58 -7.14 -101.68
C ILE A 737 -37.03 -6.68 -101.73
N ASN A 738 -37.23 -5.37 -101.67
CA ASN A 738 -38.54 -4.76 -101.78
C ASN A 738 -38.92 -4.55 -103.25
N LEU A 739 -40.02 -5.15 -103.66
CA LEU A 739 -40.63 -5.12 -105.00
C LEU A 739 -42.06 -4.56 -104.98
N SER A 740 -42.49 -3.95 -103.87
CA SER A 740 -43.84 -3.43 -103.66
C SER A 740 -44.29 -2.39 -104.71
N PHE A 741 -43.35 -1.78 -105.43
CA PHE A 741 -43.64 -0.84 -106.52
C PHE A 741 -44.07 -1.52 -107.83
N LEU A 742 -43.90 -2.85 -107.96
CA LEU A 742 -44.33 -3.61 -109.14
C LEU A 742 -45.82 -3.97 -109.04
N GLN A 743 -46.57 -3.85 -110.13
CA GLN A 743 -47.99 -4.23 -110.17
C GLN A 743 -48.18 -5.74 -109.97
N ASP A 744 -49.39 -6.16 -109.63
CA ASP A 744 -49.69 -7.58 -109.44
C ASP A 744 -49.56 -8.34 -110.76
N GLY A 745 -48.92 -9.51 -110.71
CA GLY A 745 -48.60 -10.27 -111.91
C GLY A 745 -47.38 -11.17 -111.75
N LYS A 746 -47.14 -11.96 -112.80
CA LYS A 746 -45.99 -12.86 -112.86
C LYS A 746 -44.76 -12.12 -113.37
N TYR A 747 -43.66 -12.27 -112.66
CA TYR A 747 -42.36 -11.73 -113.04
C TYR A 747 -41.31 -12.84 -113.08
N ILE A 748 -40.29 -12.64 -113.91
CA ILE A 748 -39.09 -13.48 -113.91
C ILE A 748 -37.98 -12.64 -113.29
N ILE A 749 -37.49 -13.10 -112.16
CA ILE A 749 -36.31 -12.52 -111.55
C ILE A 749 -35.09 -13.29 -112.02
N ARG A 750 -33.98 -12.59 -112.24
CA ARG A 750 -32.68 -13.15 -112.53
C ARG A 750 -31.68 -12.56 -111.55
N LEU A 751 -30.97 -13.44 -110.86
CA LEU A 751 -29.86 -13.06 -110.01
C LEU A 751 -28.58 -13.54 -110.69
N GLN A 752 -27.67 -12.62 -111.01
CA GLN A 752 -26.46 -12.97 -111.77
C GLN A 752 -25.22 -12.18 -111.38
N ASN A 753 -24.05 -12.82 -111.45
CA ASN A 753 -22.73 -12.20 -111.49
C ASN A 753 -21.88 -12.89 -112.58
N SER A 754 -20.56 -12.69 -112.57
CA SER A 754 -19.66 -13.28 -113.57
C SER A 754 -19.57 -14.81 -113.54
N LYS A 755 -20.03 -15.47 -112.47
CA LYS A 755 -19.90 -16.92 -112.23
C LYS A 755 -21.21 -17.63 -111.90
N PHE A 756 -22.27 -16.88 -111.61
CA PHE A 756 -23.57 -17.38 -111.20
C PHE A 756 -24.65 -16.67 -112.00
N SER A 757 -25.63 -17.39 -112.52
CA SER A 757 -26.83 -16.80 -113.13
C SER A 757 -27.98 -17.77 -112.96
N GLU A 758 -28.99 -17.39 -112.19
CA GLU A 758 -30.19 -18.19 -112.02
C GLU A 758 -31.42 -17.29 -112.14
N SER A 759 -32.46 -17.81 -112.79
CA SER A 759 -33.75 -17.15 -112.89
C SER A 759 -34.82 -17.93 -112.13
N LYS A 760 -35.71 -17.21 -111.44
CA LYS A 760 -36.90 -17.76 -110.79
C LYS A 760 -38.12 -16.98 -111.24
N SER A 761 -39.24 -17.68 -111.37
CA SER A 761 -40.53 -17.02 -111.54
C SER A 761 -41.09 -16.67 -110.17
N ILE A 762 -41.48 -15.42 -109.98
CA ILE A 762 -42.23 -14.97 -108.82
C ILE A 762 -43.60 -14.48 -109.27
N TRP A 763 -44.58 -14.58 -108.39
CA TRP A 763 -45.90 -14.03 -108.60
C TRP A 763 -46.19 -13.02 -107.50
N ILE A 764 -46.45 -11.76 -107.87
CA ILE A 764 -46.90 -10.73 -106.93
C ILE A 764 -48.43 -10.73 -106.92
N GLU A 765 -49.01 -10.96 -105.75
CA GLU A 765 -50.46 -11.05 -105.51
C GLU A 765 -50.75 -10.39 -104.16
N ARG A 766 -51.15 -9.12 -104.18
CA ARG A 766 -51.31 -8.28 -102.99
C ARG A 766 -52.75 -8.20 -102.50
#